data_AF-A0A6A5BK83-F1
#
_entry.id   AF-A0A6A5BK83-F1
#
_cell.length_a   1.000
_cell.length_b   1.000
_cell.length_c   1.000
_cell.angle_alpha   90.00
_cell.angle_beta   90.00
_cell.angle_gamma   90.00
#
_symmetry.space_group_name_H-M   'P 1'
#
loop_
_entity.id
_entity.type
_entity.pdbx_description
1 polymer ?
#
loop_
_entity_poly.entity_id
_entity_poly.type
_entity_poly.pdbx_seq_one_letter_code
_entity_poly.pdbx_strand_id
1 'polypeptide(L)'
;MSLPIEPTPQQQARRGSIISYVGGAGGESYLSIGSETSSSTNADGIVFTKNLKEFVVRYVTVIQDKPQFEGKKYLMASVAFHCFVMWTSVFLPTLGDYSWGSIANWIFTVANYPITFSLNLLSYFGMIGVGTFCFVIVLMAVIVTLLSFWVIWKSSKKMKQIKMLCIITGSVLNLLCMTMSFVLSSFIECDFEKKVYFSSIEDWDYALVRYPSIQCFGEENKAPFIMSILVVVTLMIVISILRLTWSPGLACSAAFKTSYDWPLTFLTLSKMAQLFFMYFIPSYLMYLRACLHLGVSLVWIVILFWKVPFTRRFENSIYSGVALAKVGASIGSLVSSLVNKEKAVEIGLAMFGLTIALIIIGFLFGYLAMDVYVRLACRSIRNIFHSAIQEGSSHHTVTTTTECNPSTLIEKEAYSIYSSIVESRKVAFLKLFIRFCTISSNNSSRSSNEEANSTLTDSGLVLSFIKGVSYQKQFINAVSLVLISSLFLLYNSHASYALSLAKRLYRRKLSLFEAISLAGTLNEIDSSVKNSLQNIEPVEHYLVILDSNYREIKGLHKEFLKELANDSVNIDYLELINSRCSKLMAMSENIISNVHEQYRHDRGFLRAHAQFLEEVKFDKESANEIYSEIGSLEEDSNERKRRMSMKSKKNQVQALGDDDSLVNGSFKESSRSFPESKFKRSTVYSVTDESNKVANEIEADRLCDDMDGVENDPYIKKQMTYQSSLWAKPRSDIFLIVLFIYGLLSLLILIVSMALSVYFSQDVLGDVRFIQQSCEPTVSTYAILRNVRNQQAFNEIIREGVVTPNEIISSLKTDGN
;
A
#
# COMPACT_ATOMS: atom_id res chain seq x y z
N MET A 1 -51.54 -35.28 18.96
CA MET A 1 -50.41 -36.05 18.39
C MET A 1 -50.38 -35.72 16.91
N SER A 2 -49.69 -34.63 16.55
CA SER A 2 -49.49 -34.16 15.18
C SER A 2 -48.30 -33.19 15.24
N LEU A 3 -47.19 -33.62 14.67
CA LEU A 3 -45.90 -32.91 14.63
C LEU A 3 -46.02 -31.62 13.80
N PRO A 4 -45.31 -30.53 14.17
CA PRO A 4 -45.18 -29.37 13.31
C PRO A 4 -44.10 -29.62 12.26
N ILE A 5 -44.43 -29.28 11.01
CA ILE A 5 -43.55 -29.34 9.84
C ILE A 5 -42.63 -28.10 9.87
N GLU A 6 -41.31 -28.33 9.90
CA GLU A 6 -40.29 -27.29 9.68
C GLU A 6 -40.34 -26.77 8.24
N PRO A 7 -40.24 -25.45 7.99
CA PRO A 7 -40.01 -24.92 6.66
C PRO A 7 -38.53 -25.00 6.25
N THR A 8 -38.31 -25.34 4.98
CA THR A 8 -37.02 -25.57 4.32
C THR A 8 -36.20 -24.29 4.07
N PRO A 9 -34.85 -24.38 3.88
CA PRO A 9 -33.92 -23.25 3.92
C PRO A 9 -33.78 -22.43 2.62
N GLN A 10 -34.81 -22.39 1.76
CA GLN A 10 -34.71 -21.71 0.44
C GLN A 10 -35.38 -20.33 0.33
N GLN A 11 -36.01 -19.81 1.39
CA GLN A 11 -36.63 -18.47 1.36
C GLN A 11 -35.90 -17.36 2.14
N GLN A 12 -34.77 -17.64 2.80
CA GLN A 12 -34.04 -16.63 3.58
C GLN A 12 -32.96 -15.82 2.82
N ALA A 13 -32.70 -16.09 1.54
CA ALA A 13 -31.63 -15.43 0.79
C ALA A 13 -32.00 -14.10 0.08
N ARG A 14 -33.25 -13.60 0.21
CA ARG A 14 -33.75 -12.50 -0.65
C ARG A 14 -33.98 -11.13 -0.02
N ARG A 15 -33.54 -10.86 1.21
CA ARG A 15 -33.64 -9.50 1.80
C ARG A 15 -32.37 -9.07 2.53
N GLY A 16 -31.32 -8.78 1.76
CA GLY A 16 -30.16 -8.02 2.22
C GLY A 16 -30.27 -6.55 1.80
N SER A 17 -30.97 -5.74 2.59
CA SER A 17 -30.92 -4.28 2.48
C SER A 17 -29.59 -3.77 3.04
N ILE A 18 -28.71 -3.26 2.17
CA ILE A 18 -27.41 -2.70 2.53
C ILE A 18 -27.64 -1.28 3.07
N ILE A 19 -27.33 -1.04 4.35
CA ILE A 19 -27.40 0.28 4.98
C ILE A 19 -26.02 0.94 4.92
N SER A 20 -25.99 2.11 4.28
CA SER A 20 -24.86 3.02 4.17
C SER A 20 -24.65 3.79 5.48
N TYR A 21 -23.60 3.49 6.25
CA TYR A 21 -23.18 4.30 7.39
C TYR A 21 -21.70 4.66 7.28
N VAL A 22 -21.43 5.84 6.73
CA VAL A 22 -20.20 6.62 6.97
C VAL A 22 -20.60 8.10 6.98
N GLY A 23 -20.45 8.76 8.14
CA GLY A 23 -20.55 10.21 8.29
C GLY A 23 -21.78 10.71 9.04
N GLY A 24 -21.73 10.69 10.38
CA GLY A 24 -22.62 11.46 11.23
C GLY A 24 -22.38 12.96 11.05
N ALA A 25 -23.35 13.65 10.46
CA ALA A 25 -23.67 15.06 10.71
C ALA A 25 -25.13 15.27 10.34
N GLY A 26 -25.94 15.66 11.33
CA GLY A 26 -27.36 15.90 11.19
C GLY A 26 -27.70 16.81 10.01
N GLY A 27 -28.67 16.35 9.23
CA GLY A 27 -29.32 17.08 8.16
C GLY A 27 -30.60 16.32 7.83
N GLU A 28 -31.71 16.81 8.39
CA GLU A 28 -33.06 16.33 8.09
C GLU A 28 -33.23 16.28 6.58
N SER A 29 -33.33 15.05 6.06
CA SER A 29 -33.62 14.82 4.65
C SER A 29 -35.15 14.73 4.54
N TYR A 30 -35.78 15.84 4.19
CA TYR A 30 -37.16 15.83 3.72
C TYR A 30 -37.21 14.96 2.45
N LEU A 31 -37.75 13.75 2.59
CA LEU A 31 -38.18 12.90 1.50
C LEU A 31 -39.37 13.59 0.82
N SER A 32 -39.15 14.34 -0.26
CA SER A 32 -40.22 14.63 -1.21
C SER A 32 -40.47 13.35 -2.01
N ILE A 33 -41.55 12.65 -1.66
CA ILE A 33 -42.11 11.57 -2.46
C ILE A 33 -42.72 12.23 -3.71
N GLY A 34 -41.90 12.37 -4.75
CA GLY A 34 -42.36 12.59 -6.11
C GLY A 34 -42.53 11.24 -6.76
N SER A 35 -43.77 10.82 -6.99
CA SER A 35 -44.12 9.60 -7.69
C SER A 35 -43.78 9.72 -9.18
N GLU A 36 -42.59 9.29 -9.57
CA GLU A 36 -42.28 8.96 -10.97
C GLU A 36 -42.32 7.44 -11.14
N THR A 37 -43.50 6.94 -11.51
CA THR A 37 -43.74 5.57 -11.95
C THR A 37 -43.19 5.40 -13.36
N SER A 38 -41.90 5.10 -13.51
CA SER A 38 -41.38 4.48 -14.73
C SER A 38 -40.08 3.66 -14.51
N SER A 39 -40.12 2.39 -14.92
CA SER A 39 -39.00 1.43 -15.05
C SER A 39 -38.34 0.88 -13.77
N SER A 40 -38.97 -0.13 -13.15
CA SER A 40 -38.46 -0.87 -11.97
C SER A 40 -37.15 -1.65 -12.23
N THR A 41 -36.83 -2.04 -13.46
CA THR A 41 -35.60 -2.78 -13.78
C THR A 41 -34.34 -1.90 -13.80
N ASN A 42 -34.46 -0.58 -14.04
CA ASN A 42 -33.32 0.34 -13.97
C ASN A 42 -33.00 0.77 -12.53
N ALA A 43 -34.00 0.78 -11.65
CA ALA A 43 -33.83 1.16 -10.24
C ALA A 43 -32.90 0.19 -9.49
N ASP A 44 -33.07 -1.12 -9.71
CA ASP A 44 -32.27 -2.16 -9.02
C ASP A 44 -30.78 -2.10 -9.39
N GLY A 45 -30.45 -1.85 -10.67
CA GLY A 45 -29.06 -1.70 -11.12
C GLY A 45 -28.37 -0.46 -10.55
N ILE A 46 -29.10 0.65 -10.41
CA ILE A 46 -28.58 1.89 -9.82
C ILE A 46 -28.34 1.71 -8.31
N VAL A 47 -29.23 1.01 -7.61
CA VAL A 47 -29.06 0.70 -6.18
C VAL A 47 -27.87 -0.23 -5.96
N PHE A 48 -27.72 -1.28 -6.78
CA PHE A 48 -26.59 -2.21 -6.68
C PHE A 48 -25.25 -1.51 -6.93
N THR A 49 -25.14 -0.71 -7.99
CA THR A 49 -23.88 0.01 -8.31
C THR A 49 -23.51 1.04 -7.24
N LYS A 50 -24.51 1.72 -6.65
CA LYS A 50 -24.29 2.63 -5.52
C LYS A 50 -23.79 1.87 -4.28
N ASN A 51 -24.43 0.76 -3.92
CA ASN A 51 -24.04 -0.06 -2.77
C ASN A 51 -22.64 -0.67 -2.95
N LEU A 52 -22.33 -1.17 -4.16
CA LEU A 52 -21.01 -1.69 -4.49
C LEU A 52 -19.93 -0.61 -4.39
N LYS A 53 -20.21 0.59 -4.91
CA LYS A 53 -19.29 1.73 -4.81
C LYS A 53 -19.02 2.11 -3.36
N GLU A 54 -20.06 2.24 -2.54
CA GLU A 54 -19.92 2.57 -1.12
C GLU A 54 -19.16 1.48 -0.36
N PHE A 55 -19.43 0.20 -0.68
CA PHE A 55 -18.70 -0.93 -0.12
C PHE A 55 -17.22 -0.90 -0.49
N VAL A 56 -16.87 -0.66 -1.76
CA VAL A 56 -15.48 -0.56 -2.22
C VAL A 56 -14.77 0.62 -1.57
N VAL A 57 -15.40 1.79 -1.52
CA VAL A 57 -14.84 2.98 -0.84
C VAL A 57 -14.61 2.65 0.64
N ARG A 58 -15.60 2.08 1.33
CA ARG A 58 -15.47 1.68 2.74
C ARG A 58 -14.34 0.67 2.94
N TYR A 59 -14.28 -0.37 2.12
CA TYR A 59 -13.20 -1.36 2.19
C TYR A 59 -11.83 -0.71 2.06
N VAL A 60 -11.61 0.05 0.98
CA VAL A 60 -10.32 0.69 0.69
C VAL A 60 -9.94 1.65 1.80
N THR A 61 -10.87 2.45 2.30
CA THR A 61 -10.58 3.44 3.36
C THR A 61 -10.26 2.81 4.71
N VAL A 62 -10.95 1.73 5.08
CA VAL A 62 -10.68 1.03 6.34
C VAL A 62 -9.37 0.27 6.27
N ILE A 63 -9.07 -0.39 5.14
CA ILE A 63 -7.84 -1.18 4.99
C ILE A 63 -6.60 -0.34 4.74
N GLN A 64 -6.74 0.81 4.07
CA GLN A 64 -5.64 1.74 3.84
C GLN A 64 -5.05 2.12 5.19
N ASP A 65 -3.82 1.67 5.38
CA ASP A 65 -2.97 2.16 6.45
C ASP A 65 -1.94 3.07 5.80
N LYS A 66 -1.72 4.23 6.41
CA LYS A 66 -0.67 5.16 6.00
C LYS A 66 0.40 5.14 7.08
N PRO A 67 1.15 4.03 7.20
CA PRO A 67 2.24 3.97 8.16
C PRO A 67 3.23 5.10 7.87
N GLN A 68 3.56 5.84 8.91
CA GLN A 68 4.63 6.84 8.87
C GLN A 68 5.96 6.10 8.93
N PHE A 69 6.37 5.52 7.80
CA PHE A 69 7.70 4.94 7.68
C PHE A 69 8.72 6.07 7.56
N GLU A 70 9.44 6.30 8.65
CA GLU A 70 10.57 7.20 8.70
C GLU A 70 11.87 6.38 8.67
N GLY A 71 12.81 6.79 7.81
CA GLY A 71 14.16 6.25 7.82
C GLY A 71 14.77 6.04 6.44
N LYS A 72 16.10 6.16 6.38
CA LYS A 72 16.87 5.97 5.14
C LYS A 72 16.68 4.58 4.51
N LYS A 73 16.49 3.54 5.34
CA LYS A 73 16.26 2.16 4.87
C LYS A 73 14.99 2.05 4.03
N TYR A 74 13.90 2.65 4.48
CA TYR A 74 12.62 2.63 3.76
C TYR A 74 12.69 3.45 2.47
N LEU A 75 13.35 4.61 2.51
CA LEU A 75 13.64 5.39 1.31
C LEU A 75 14.42 4.57 0.27
N MET A 76 15.48 3.87 0.68
CA MET A 76 16.27 3.02 -0.21
C MET A 76 15.44 1.85 -0.77
N ALA A 77 14.63 1.18 0.06
CA ALA A 77 13.76 0.10 -0.38
C ALA A 77 12.70 0.58 -1.40
N SER A 78 12.11 1.76 -1.16
CA SER A 78 11.19 2.41 -2.09
C SER A 78 11.88 2.74 -3.42
N VAL A 79 13.06 3.37 -3.39
CA VAL A 79 13.84 3.66 -4.61
C VAL A 79 14.17 2.37 -5.36
N ALA A 80 14.63 1.32 -4.67
CA ALA A 80 14.95 0.02 -5.28
C ALA A 80 13.72 -0.62 -5.94
N PHE A 81 12.57 -0.61 -5.25
CA PHE A 81 11.31 -1.11 -5.80
C PHE A 81 10.90 -0.35 -7.08
N HIS A 82 10.97 0.99 -7.05
CA HIS A 82 10.66 1.79 -8.24
C HIS A 82 11.68 1.56 -9.36
N CYS A 83 12.97 1.39 -9.07
CA CYS A 83 13.98 1.02 -10.06
C CYS A 83 13.67 -0.33 -10.70
N PHE A 84 13.27 -1.33 -9.91
CA PHE A 84 12.82 -2.63 -10.42
C PHE A 84 11.58 -2.49 -11.34
N VAL A 85 10.57 -1.73 -10.92
CA VAL A 85 9.36 -1.49 -11.71
C VAL A 85 9.67 -0.75 -13.02
N MET A 86 10.60 0.20 -13.00
CA MET A 86 11.06 0.95 -14.18
C MET A 86 11.88 0.05 -15.11
N TRP A 87 12.85 -0.70 -14.58
CA TRP A 87 13.69 -1.63 -15.34
C TRP A 87 12.86 -2.66 -16.09
N THR A 88 11.99 -3.38 -15.37
CA THR A 88 11.08 -4.38 -15.96
C THR A 88 10.13 -3.74 -16.98
N SER A 89 9.81 -2.45 -16.86
CA SER A 89 8.96 -1.76 -17.82
C SER A 89 9.67 -1.43 -19.13
N VAL A 90 10.94 -1.01 -19.07
CA VAL A 90 11.73 -0.61 -20.25
C VAL A 90 12.09 -1.82 -21.10
N PHE A 91 12.52 -2.92 -20.47
CA PHE A 91 13.02 -4.08 -21.20
C PHE A 91 11.95 -5.10 -21.59
N LEU A 92 10.73 -5.03 -21.03
CA LEU A 92 9.63 -5.94 -21.41
C LEU A 92 9.39 -6.04 -22.93
N PRO A 93 9.38 -4.96 -23.74
CA PRO A 93 9.22 -5.06 -25.19
C PRO A 93 10.37 -5.77 -25.93
N THR A 94 11.54 -5.91 -25.28
CA THR A 94 12.71 -6.61 -25.83
C THR A 94 12.71 -8.10 -25.48
N LEU A 95 11.80 -8.53 -24.59
CA LEU A 95 11.58 -9.94 -24.30
C LEU A 95 10.94 -10.59 -25.54
N GLY A 96 11.64 -11.54 -26.16
CA GLY A 96 11.22 -12.22 -27.39
C GLY A 96 12.33 -12.27 -28.45
N ASP A 97 12.29 -13.29 -29.31
CA ASP A 97 13.28 -13.49 -30.37
C ASP A 97 12.98 -12.59 -31.59
N TYR A 98 13.02 -11.27 -31.47
CA TYR A 98 12.78 -10.32 -32.59
C TYR A 98 13.90 -10.31 -33.65
N SER A 99 14.52 -11.46 -33.89
CA SER A 99 15.62 -11.67 -34.83
C SER A 99 16.83 -10.79 -34.51
N TRP A 100 17.17 -10.66 -33.24
CA TRP A 100 18.33 -9.91 -32.78
C TRP A 100 19.67 -10.57 -33.13
N GLY A 101 19.65 -11.83 -33.59
CA GLY A 101 20.84 -12.68 -33.64
C GLY A 101 21.19 -13.25 -32.25
N SER A 102 22.07 -14.23 -32.21
CA SER A 102 22.37 -15.00 -30.98
C SER A 102 22.93 -14.13 -29.84
N ILE A 103 23.87 -13.24 -30.16
CA ILE A 103 24.56 -12.40 -29.16
C ILE A 103 23.60 -11.40 -28.51
N ALA A 104 22.87 -10.63 -29.32
CA ALA A 104 21.96 -9.63 -28.78
C ALA A 104 20.74 -10.26 -28.10
N ASN A 105 20.26 -11.41 -28.59
CA ASN A 105 19.21 -12.17 -27.89
C ASN A 105 19.67 -12.59 -26.48
N TRP A 106 20.94 -13.02 -26.33
CA TRP A 106 21.51 -13.32 -25.01
C TRP A 106 21.56 -12.08 -24.11
N ILE A 107 22.00 -10.92 -24.63
CA ILE A 107 22.03 -9.66 -23.85
C ILE A 107 20.63 -9.27 -23.38
N PHE A 108 19.63 -9.31 -24.26
CA PHE A 108 18.25 -9.00 -23.86
C PHE A 108 17.66 -10.05 -22.91
N THR A 109 18.08 -11.32 -23.01
CA THR A 109 17.73 -12.34 -22.02
C THR A 109 18.28 -11.98 -20.63
N VAL A 110 19.54 -11.54 -20.56
CA VAL A 110 20.16 -11.06 -19.31
C VAL A 110 19.45 -9.82 -18.79
N ALA A 111 19.14 -8.84 -19.65
CA ALA A 111 18.42 -7.63 -19.26
C ALA A 111 17.01 -7.93 -18.70
N ASN A 112 16.35 -8.97 -19.23
CA ASN A 112 15.05 -9.43 -18.76
C ASN A 112 15.11 -10.48 -17.64
N TYR A 113 16.29 -10.76 -17.09
CA TYR A 113 16.44 -11.68 -15.95
C TYR A 113 15.51 -11.36 -14.77
N PRO A 114 15.23 -10.09 -14.39
CA PRO A 114 14.28 -9.80 -13.31
C PRO A 114 12.83 -10.19 -13.62
N ILE A 115 12.49 -10.44 -14.88
CA ILE A 115 11.19 -10.97 -15.31
C ILE A 115 11.23 -12.50 -15.32
N THR A 116 12.26 -13.10 -15.95
CA THR A 116 12.29 -14.54 -16.21
C THR A 116 12.88 -15.38 -15.08
N PHE A 117 13.79 -14.83 -14.27
CA PHE A 117 14.65 -15.55 -13.31
C PHE A 117 15.31 -16.80 -13.89
N SER A 118 15.58 -16.80 -15.21
CA SER A 118 16.07 -17.97 -15.96
C SER A 118 15.19 -19.24 -15.82
N LEU A 119 13.91 -19.09 -15.44
CA LEU A 119 12.97 -20.20 -15.32
C LEU A 119 12.61 -20.81 -16.70
N ASN A 120 13.05 -20.19 -17.79
CA ASN A 120 12.97 -20.76 -19.14
C ASN A 120 13.82 -22.03 -19.33
N LEU A 121 14.80 -22.27 -18.45
CA LEU A 121 15.68 -23.45 -18.52
C LEU A 121 15.10 -24.67 -17.78
N LEU A 122 13.99 -24.51 -17.05
CA LEU A 122 13.36 -25.62 -16.34
C LEU A 122 12.64 -26.56 -17.30
N SER A 123 12.71 -27.86 -17.02
CA SER A 123 11.93 -28.88 -17.69
C SER A 123 10.42 -28.62 -17.53
N TYR A 124 9.61 -29.21 -18.42
CA TYR A 124 8.15 -29.02 -18.41
C TYR A 124 7.52 -29.36 -17.04
N PHE A 125 7.87 -30.51 -16.48
CA PHE A 125 7.39 -30.92 -15.15
C PHE A 125 7.89 -30.00 -14.02
N GLY A 126 9.13 -29.51 -14.12
CA GLY A 126 9.65 -28.49 -13.21
C GLY A 126 8.81 -27.21 -13.27
N MET A 127 8.42 -26.77 -14.46
CA MET A 127 7.55 -25.61 -14.63
C MET A 127 6.13 -25.82 -14.12
N ILE A 128 5.56 -27.02 -14.26
CA ILE A 128 4.28 -27.36 -13.61
C ILE A 128 4.39 -27.20 -12.09
N GLY A 129 5.49 -27.65 -11.48
CA GLY A 129 5.77 -27.48 -10.05
C GLY A 129 5.80 -26.00 -9.64
N VAL A 130 6.57 -25.18 -10.36
CA VAL A 130 6.65 -23.72 -10.10
C VAL A 130 5.32 -23.01 -10.37
N GLY A 131 4.59 -23.41 -11.42
CA GLY A 131 3.26 -22.89 -11.74
C GLY A 131 2.23 -23.20 -10.64
N THR A 132 2.28 -24.42 -10.09
CA THR A 132 1.45 -24.84 -8.94
C THR A 132 1.80 -24.03 -7.69
N PHE A 133 3.08 -23.79 -7.44
CA PHE A 133 3.50 -22.90 -6.35
C PHE A 133 2.99 -21.46 -6.53
N CYS A 134 3.05 -20.92 -7.76
CA CYS A 134 2.46 -19.62 -8.07
C CYS A 134 0.95 -19.62 -7.78
N PHE A 135 0.23 -20.66 -8.19
CA PHE A 135 -1.20 -20.82 -7.91
C PHE A 135 -1.50 -20.78 -6.41
N VAL A 136 -0.73 -21.52 -5.59
CA VAL A 136 -0.88 -21.51 -4.13
C VAL A 136 -0.66 -20.10 -3.55
N ILE A 137 0.35 -19.35 -4.01
CA ILE A 137 0.56 -17.97 -3.55
C ILE A 137 -0.63 -17.07 -3.94
N VAL A 138 -1.15 -17.19 -5.18
CA VAL A 138 -2.33 -16.42 -5.60
C VAL A 138 -3.55 -16.78 -4.75
N LEU A 139 -3.78 -18.07 -4.48
CA LEU A 139 -4.87 -18.53 -3.63
C LEU A 139 -4.73 -18.00 -2.19
N MET A 140 -3.52 -18.03 -1.63
CA MET A 140 -3.24 -17.43 -0.32
C MET A 140 -3.54 -15.93 -0.31
N ALA A 141 -3.20 -15.21 -1.37
CA ALA A 141 -3.53 -13.80 -1.48
C ALA A 141 -5.04 -13.54 -1.62
N VAL A 142 -5.77 -14.39 -2.35
CA VAL A 142 -7.25 -14.37 -2.38
C VAL A 142 -7.80 -14.56 -0.97
N ILE A 143 -7.33 -15.56 -0.23
CA ILE A 143 -7.74 -15.81 1.16
C ILE A 143 -7.45 -14.59 2.04
N VAL A 144 -6.26 -13.97 1.93
CA VAL A 144 -5.93 -12.75 2.68
C VAL A 144 -6.89 -11.61 2.33
N THR A 145 -7.21 -11.41 1.05
CA THR A 145 -8.19 -10.39 0.66
C THR A 145 -9.59 -10.70 1.21
N LEU A 146 -10.07 -11.94 1.14
CA LEU A 146 -11.37 -12.35 1.69
C LEU A 146 -11.42 -12.22 3.22
N LEU A 147 -10.37 -12.63 3.93
CA LEU A 147 -10.24 -12.42 5.37
C LEU A 147 -10.27 -10.94 5.72
N SER A 148 -9.64 -10.11 4.90
CA SER A 148 -9.68 -8.67 5.10
C SER A 148 -11.08 -8.09 4.91
N PHE A 149 -11.83 -8.54 3.91
CA PHE A 149 -13.25 -8.19 3.75
C PHE A 149 -14.07 -8.65 4.95
N TRP A 150 -13.88 -9.89 5.40
CA TRP A 150 -14.60 -10.47 6.53
C TRP A 150 -14.32 -9.73 7.85
N VAL A 151 -13.06 -9.34 8.10
CA VAL A 151 -12.69 -8.59 9.30
C VAL A 151 -13.21 -7.16 9.28
N ILE A 152 -13.27 -6.52 8.11
CA ILE A 152 -13.92 -5.22 7.96
C ILE A 152 -15.41 -5.32 8.22
N TRP A 153 -16.05 -6.38 7.71
CA TRP A 153 -17.46 -6.66 7.97
C TRP A 153 -17.76 -6.88 9.46
N LYS A 154 -16.94 -7.70 10.14
CA LYS A 154 -17.11 -8.04 11.56
C LYS A 154 -16.54 -7.00 12.53
N SER A 155 -15.79 -6.01 12.05
CA SER A 155 -15.07 -5.01 12.87
C SER A 155 -14.20 -5.64 13.98
N SER A 156 -13.41 -6.65 13.64
CA SER A 156 -12.64 -7.43 14.62
C SER A 156 -11.42 -6.69 15.18
N LYS A 157 -11.05 -6.99 16.45
CA LYS A 157 -9.82 -6.54 17.13
C LYS A 157 -8.53 -6.82 16.34
N LYS A 158 -8.52 -7.80 15.42
CA LYS A 158 -7.34 -8.21 14.63
C LYS A 158 -7.06 -7.34 13.38
N MET A 159 -7.76 -6.22 13.21
CA MET A 159 -7.63 -5.35 12.03
C MET A 159 -6.17 -4.94 11.71
N LYS A 160 -5.39 -4.54 12.73
CA LYS A 160 -3.99 -4.12 12.54
C LYS A 160 -3.10 -5.22 11.95
N GLN A 161 -3.28 -6.46 12.41
CA GLN A 161 -2.52 -7.61 11.91
C GLN A 161 -2.86 -7.91 10.45
N ILE A 162 -4.14 -7.81 10.09
CA ILE A 162 -4.60 -8.09 8.73
C ILE A 162 -4.17 -6.99 7.75
N LYS A 163 -4.17 -5.73 8.17
CA LYS A 163 -3.59 -4.63 7.37
C LYS A 163 -2.12 -4.90 7.05
N MET A 164 -1.34 -5.26 8.07
CA MET A 164 0.08 -5.60 7.89
C MET A 164 0.25 -6.80 6.95
N LEU A 165 -0.57 -7.84 7.12
CA LEU A 165 -0.57 -9.01 6.23
C LEU A 165 -0.91 -8.63 4.78
N CYS A 166 -1.89 -7.77 4.56
CA CYS A 166 -2.24 -7.27 3.22
C CYS A 166 -1.08 -6.48 2.59
N ILE A 167 -0.39 -5.64 3.37
CA ILE A 167 0.76 -4.87 2.90
C ILE A 167 1.91 -5.82 2.50
N ILE A 168 2.23 -6.81 3.34
CA ILE A 168 3.30 -7.78 3.06
C ILE A 168 2.95 -8.60 1.81
N THR A 169 1.75 -9.18 1.77
CA THR A 169 1.29 -9.99 0.63
C THR A 169 1.25 -9.15 -0.65
N GLY A 170 0.74 -7.91 -0.58
CA GLY A 170 0.72 -6.98 -1.70
C GLY A 170 2.13 -6.60 -2.19
N SER A 171 3.09 -6.44 -1.27
CA SER A 171 4.50 -6.17 -1.61
C SER A 171 5.13 -7.33 -2.34
N VAL A 172 4.98 -8.54 -1.80
CA VAL A 172 5.52 -9.78 -2.38
C VAL A 172 4.91 -10.03 -3.75
N LEU A 173 3.59 -9.91 -3.89
CA LEU A 173 2.91 -10.08 -5.17
C LEU A 173 3.34 -9.03 -6.20
N ASN A 174 3.46 -7.76 -5.83
CA ASN A 174 3.92 -6.73 -6.76
C ASN A 174 5.37 -6.97 -7.25
N LEU A 175 6.24 -7.53 -6.40
CA LEU A 175 7.60 -7.89 -6.79
C LEU A 175 7.61 -9.11 -7.74
N LEU A 176 6.84 -10.15 -7.41
CA LEU A 176 6.84 -11.42 -8.14
C LEU A 176 5.88 -11.45 -9.34
N CYS A 177 5.01 -10.46 -9.52
CA CYS A 177 3.93 -10.51 -10.51
C CYS A 177 4.41 -10.76 -11.94
N MET A 178 5.51 -10.12 -12.36
CA MET A 178 6.05 -10.28 -13.71
C MET A 178 6.59 -11.70 -13.92
N THR A 179 7.27 -12.26 -12.92
CA THR A 179 7.78 -13.64 -12.94
C THR A 179 6.67 -14.66 -12.92
N MET A 180 5.66 -14.47 -12.08
CA MET A 180 4.48 -15.35 -12.05
C MET A 180 3.77 -15.34 -13.39
N SER A 181 3.55 -14.16 -13.99
CA SER A 181 2.98 -14.06 -15.33
C SER A 181 3.86 -14.74 -16.39
N PHE A 182 5.19 -14.63 -16.30
CA PHE A 182 6.10 -15.33 -17.20
C PHE A 182 6.02 -16.85 -17.07
N VAL A 183 6.02 -17.37 -15.84
CA VAL A 183 5.87 -18.81 -15.57
C VAL A 183 4.56 -19.32 -16.16
N LEU A 184 3.44 -18.66 -15.83
CA LEU A 184 2.11 -19.06 -16.28
C LEU A 184 1.96 -18.96 -17.81
N SER A 185 2.65 -18.03 -18.47
CA SER A 185 2.64 -17.93 -19.93
C SER A 185 3.32 -19.10 -20.65
N SER A 186 4.18 -19.87 -19.96
CA SER A 186 4.91 -21.00 -20.56
C SER A 186 4.00 -22.13 -21.05
N PHE A 187 2.80 -22.25 -20.48
CA PHE A 187 1.80 -23.26 -20.86
C PHE A 187 0.97 -22.85 -22.08
N ILE A 188 1.05 -21.59 -22.50
CA ILE A 188 0.21 -21.01 -23.57
C ILE A 188 0.99 -20.84 -24.87
N GLU A 189 2.32 -20.72 -24.79
CA GLU A 189 3.18 -20.42 -25.94
C GLU A 189 3.30 -21.63 -26.88
N CYS A 190 2.41 -21.71 -27.87
CA CYS A 190 2.38 -22.79 -28.86
C CYS A 190 3.05 -22.41 -30.18
N ASP A 191 3.77 -23.37 -30.77
CA ASP A 191 4.37 -23.24 -32.09
C ASP A 191 3.37 -23.69 -33.16
N PHE A 192 2.83 -22.73 -33.90
CA PHE A 192 1.90 -23.00 -35.01
C PHE A 192 2.60 -23.13 -36.36
N GLU A 193 3.92 -22.96 -36.44
CA GLU A 193 4.68 -23.03 -37.68
C GLU A 193 5.08 -24.48 -38.00
N LYS A 194 5.47 -25.24 -36.97
CA LYS A 194 5.94 -26.62 -37.11
C LYS A 194 5.05 -27.60 -36.35
N LYS A 195 4.53 -28.60 -37.07
CA LYS A 195 3.93 -29.79 -36.46
C LYS A 195 5.03 -30.80 -36.11
N VAL A 196 4.91 -31.42 -34.94
CA VAL A 196 5.80 -32.47 -34.45
C VAL A 196 4.99 -33.76 -34.34
N TYR A 197 5.60 -34.89 -34.73
CA TYR A 197 4.95 -36.19 -34.59
C TYR A 197 5.00 -36.64 -33.13
N PHE A 198 3.84 -36.97 -32.56
CA PHE A 198 3.75 -37.45 -31.19
C PHE A 198 3.38 -38.93 -31.16
N SER A 199 4.23 -39.74 -30.52
CA SER A 199 4.00 -41.18 -30.37
C SER A 199 2.77 -41.52 -29.53
N SER A 200 2.27 -40.60 -28.70
CA SER A 200 1.09 -40.81 -27.85
C SER A 200 -0.24 -40.83 -28.62
N ILE A 201 -0.32 -40.14 -29.76
CA ILE A 201 -1.53 -40.04 -30.60
C ILE A 201 -1.31 -40.66 -31.99
N GLU A 202 -0.06 -40.98 -32.33
CA GLU A 202 0.34 -41.41 -33.68
C GLU A 202 -0.03 -40.38 -34.77
N ASP A 203 -0.05 -39.09 -34.43
CA ASP A 203 -0.41 -37.98 -35.33
C ASP A 203 0.52 -36.77 -35.18
N TRP A 204 0.48 -35.88 -36.17
CA TRP A 204 1.22 -34.63 -36.24
C TRP A 204 0.39 -33.48 -35.65
N ASP A 205 0.81 -32.98 -34.49
CA ASP A 205 0.15 -31.87 -33.81
C ASP A 205 1.13 -30.72 -33.49
N TYR A 206 0.61 -29.59 -33.03
CA TYR A 206 1.39 -28.42 -32.62
C TYR A 206 1.98 -28.62 -31.23
N ALA A 207 3.27 -28.33 -31.10
CA ALA A 207 4.00 -28.43 -29.84
C ALA A 207 4.08 -27.08 -29.11
N LEU A 208 4.41 -27.09 -27.82
CA LEU A 208 4.80 -25.88 -27.11
C LEU A 208 6.18 -25.39 -27.60
N VAL A 209 6.35 -24.07 -27.77
CA VAL A 209 7.63 -23.48 -28.26
C VAL A 209 8.78 -23.82 -27.30
N ARG A 210 8.53 -23.75 -25.99
CA ARG A 210 9.56 -24.04 -24.96
C ARG A 210 9.74 -25.54 -24.71
N TYR A 211 8.71 -26.33 -24.98
CA TYR A 211 8.65 -27.76 -24.67
C TYR A 211 8.22 -28.53 -25.92
N PRO A 212 9.12 -28.70 -26.90
CA PRO A 212 8.76 -29.30 -28.19
C PRO A 212 8.31 -30.77 -28.07
N SER A 213 8.57 -31.42 -26.94
CA SER A 213 8.12 -32.78 -26.63
C SER A 213 6.67 -32.87 -26.13
N ILE A 214 6.00 -31.74 -25.88
CA ILE A 214 4.66 -31.70 -25.30
C ILE A 214 3.69 -31.04 -26.29
N GLN A 215 2.54 -31.69 -26.49
CA GLN A 215 1.45 -31.17 -27.31
C GLN A 215 0.85 -29.92 -26.69
N CYS A 216 0.59 -28.89 -27.51
CA CYS A 216 -0.02 -27.64 -27.07
C CYS A 216 -1.43 -27.87 -26.45
N PHE A 217 -2.26 -28.67 -27.12
CA PHE A 217 -3.64 -28.97 -26.68
C PHE A 217 -3.84 -30.41 -26.22
N GLY A 218 -2.74 -31.13 -25.97
CA GLY A 218 -2.77 -32.51 -25.47
C GLY A 218 -3.25 -32.60 -24.02
N GLU A 219 -3.55 -33.82 -23.57
CA GLU A 219 -4.08 -34.08 -22.23
C GLU A 219 -3.13 -33.58 -21.12
N GLU A 220 -1.82 -33.65 -21.35
CA GLU A 220 -0.79 -33.21 -20.39
C GLU A 220 -0.75 -31.69 -20.19
N ASN A 221 -1.08 -30.88 -21.20
CA ASN A 221 -1.03 -29.41 -21.12
C ASN A 221 -2.41 -28.74 -20.99
N LYS A 222 -3.50 -29.45 -21.30
CA LYS A 222 -4.85 -28.88 -21.26
C LYS A 222 -5.23 -28.30 -19.89
N ALA A 223 -4.92 -29.02 -18.80
CA ALA A 223 -5.18 -28.55 -17.44
C ALA A 223 -4.32 -27.32 -17.05
N PRO A 224 -2.97 -27.35 -17.16
CA PRO A 224 -2.15 -26.18 -16.83
C PRO A 224 -2.41 -24.98 -17.75
N PHE A 225 -2.79 -25.19 -19.02
CA PHE A 225 -3.25 -24.13 -19.92
C PHE A 225 -4.46 -23.38 -19.36
N ILE A 226 -5.55 -24.08 -19.03
CA ILE A 226 -6.77 -23.45 -18.48
C ILE A 226 -6.49 -22.78 -17.14
N MET A 227 -5.74 -23.47 -16.27
CA MET A 227 -5.36 -22.92 -14.96
C MET A 227 -4.52 -21.65 -15.11
N SER A 228 -3.58 -21.60 -16.06
CA SER A 228 -2.74 -20.42 -16.25
C SER A 228 -3.55 -19.15 -16.56
N ILE A 229 -4.59 -19.26 -17.40
CA ILE A 229 -5.50 -18.14 -17.73
C ILE A 229 -6.24 -17.69 -16.47
N LEU A 230 -6.87 -18.63 -15.75
CA LEU A 230 -7.64 -18.33 -14.54
C LEU A 230 -6.78 -17.68 -13.45
N VAL A 231 -5.55 -18.18 -13.27
CA VAL A 231 -4.62 -17.67 -12.25
C VAL A 231 -4.09 -16.29 -12.62
N VAL A 232 -3.76 -16.02 -13.88
CA VAL A 232 -3.33 -14.67 -14.30
C VAL A 232 -4.44 -13.64 -14.11
N VAL A 233 -5.68 -13.96 -14.50
CA VAL A 233 -6.83 -13.06 -14.30
C VAL A 233 -7.07 -12.81 -12.81
N THR A 234 -7.05 -13.87 -12.00
CA THR A 234 -7.20 -13.76 -10.53
C THR A 234 -6.09 -12.92 -9.92
N LEU A 235 -4.84 -13.13 -10.34
CA LEU A 235 -3.67 -12.38 -9.89
C LEU A 235 -3.80 -10.88 -10.23
N MET A 236 -4.27 -10.54 -11.43
CA MET A 236 -4.53 -9.15 -11.83
C MET A 236 -5.58 -8.49 -10.93
N ILE A 237 -6.68 -9.19 -10.61
CA ILE A 237 -7.74 -8.67 -9.72
C ILE A 237 -7.19 -8.46 -8.30
N VAL A 238 -6.51 -9.46 -7.75
CA VAL A 238 -5.98 -9.42 -6.37
C VAL A 238 -4.91 -8.32 -6.23
N ILE A 239 -4.00 -8.19 -7.19
CA ILE A 239 -3.00 -7.11 -7.20
C ILE A 239 -3.67 -5.74 -7.28
N SER A 240 -4.73 -5.60 -8.07
CA SER A 240 -5.48 -4.34 -8.16
C SER A 240 -6.03 -3.92 -6.81
N ILE A 241 -6.65 -4.86 -6.09
CA ILE A 241 -7.22 -4.63 -4.76
C ILE A 241 -6.10 -4.32 -3.75
N LEU A 242 -5.09 -5.19 -3.64
CA LEU A 242 -3.99 -5.05 -2.68
C LEU A 242 -3.11 -3.83 -2.94
N ARG A 243 -3.04 -3.32 -4.17
CA ARG A 243 -2.30 -2.09 -4.43
C ARG A 243 -3.09 -0.85 -4.03
N LEU A 244 -4.41 -0.87 -4.19
CA LEU A 244 -5.26 0.21 -3.69
C LEU A 244 -5.24 0.31 -2.15
N THR A 245 -4.90 -0.78 -1.45
CA THR A 245 -4.74 -0.77 0.01
C THR A 245 -3.42 -0.15 0.47
N TRP A 246 -2.40 -0.09 -0.40
CA TRP A 246 -1.10 0.48 -0.09
C TRP A 246 -0.93 1.85 -0.75
N SER A 247 -1.09 2.89 0.06
CA SER A 247 -0.77 4.27 -0.33
C SER A 247 0.19 4.88 0.69
N PRO A 248 1.42 5.29 0.32
CA PRO A 248 2.30 5.98 1.27
C PRO A 248 1.66 7.31 1.68
N GLY A 249 1.65 7.61 2.99
CA GLY A 249 1.18 8.91 3.49
C GLY A 249 2.03 10.08 2.97
N LEU A 250 1.46 11.28 2.93
CA LEU A 250 2.15 12.53 2.58
C LEU A 250 3.35 12.79 3.50
N ALA A 251 3.21 12.47 4.80
CA ALA A 251 4.28 12.59 5.79
C ALA A 251 5.40 11.53 5.66
N CYS A 252 5.18 10.45 4.92
CA CYS A 252 6.13 9.34 4.80
C CYS A 252 7.46 9.80 4.19
N SER A 253 8.59 9.18 4.52
CA SER A 253 9.89 9.52 3.91
C SER A 253 10.13 8.85 2.54
N ALA A 254 9.14 8.15 1.98
CA ALA A 254 9.25 7.42 0.71
C ALA A 254 9.65 8.29 -0.49
N ALA A 255 10.36 7.68 -1.45
CA ALA A 255 10.51 8.24 -2.79
C ALA A 255 9.26 7.94 -3.63
N PHE A 256 9.06 8.71 -4.70
CA PHE A 256 7.97 8.47 -5.67
C PHE A 256 6.57 8.43 -5.02
N LYS A 257 6.29 9.41 -4.15
CA LYS A 257 4.98 9.49 -3.50
C LYS A 257 3.90 9.80 -4.53
N THR A 258 2.95 8.89 -4.65
CA THR A 258 1.78 9.02 -5.50
C THR A 258 0.67 9.79 -4.77
N SER A 259 -0.06 10.66 -5.48
CA SER A 259 -1.35 11.18 -4.95
C SER A 259 -2.52 10.34 -5.41
N TYR A 260 -2.33 9.58 -6.48
CA TYR A 260 -3.27 8.62 -7.00
C TYR A 260 -2.49 7.35 -7.31
N ASP A 261 -2.90 6.23 -6.73
CA ASP A 261 -2.21 4.95 -6.93
C ASP A 261 -2.64 4.26 -8.23
N TRP A 262 -3.82 4.62 -8.75
CA TRP A 262 -4.41 3.96 -9.92
C TRP A 262 -3.52 3.99 -11.18
N PRO A 263 -2.77 5.06 -11.53
CA PRO A 263 -1.91 5.04 -12.72
C PRO A 263 -0.80 4.01 -12.55
N LEU A 264 -0.25 3.89 -11.35
CA LEU A 264 0.77 2.89 -11.06
C LEU A 264 0.19 1.47 -11.06
N THR A 265 -1.03 1.28 -10.54
CA THR A 265 -1.80 0.03 -10.69
C THR A 265 -1.98 -0.33 -12.16
N PHE A 266 -2.44 0.61 -12.99
CA PHE A 266 -2.58 0.41 -14.43
C PHE A 266 -1.25 0.03 -15.09
N LEU A 267 -0.13 0.66 -14.70
CA LEU A 267 1.19 0.29 -15.21
C LEU A 267 1.54 -1.17 -14.90
N THR A 268 1.28 -1.66 -13.69
CA THR A 268 1.56 -3.08 -13.38
C THR A 268 0.61 -4.02 -14.11
N LEU A 269 -0.69 -3.73 -14.13
CA LEU A 269 -1.68 -4.56 -14.83
C LEU A 269 -1.41 -4.63 -16.33
N SER A 270 -1.10 -3.49 -16.94
CA SER A 270 -0.77 -3.43 -18.37
C SER A 270 0.52 -4.19 -18.69
N LYS A 271 1.55 -4.17 -17.83
CA LYS A 271 2.75 -5.00 -18.03
C LYS A 271 2.45 -6.50 -17.95
N MET A 272 1.64 -6.93 -16.99
CA MET A 272 1.23 -8.33 -16.87
C MET A 272 0.40 -8.78 -18.07
N ALA A 273 -0.59 -7.97 -18.48
CA ALA A 273 -1.41 -8.23 -19.65
C ALA A 273 -0.57 -8.26 -20.93
N GLN A 274 0.35 -7.30 -21.11
CA GLN A 274 1.28 -7.27 -22.24
C GLN A 274 2.09 -8.56 -22.32
N LEU A 275 2.70 -8.98 -21.20
CA LEU A 275 3.51 -10.20 -21.14
C LEU A 275 2.66 -11.43 -21.50
N PHE A 276 1.45 -11.53 -20.95
CA PHE A 276 0.54 -12.64 -21.20
C PHE A 276 0.07 -12.70 -22.66
N PHE A 277 -0.40 -11.59 -23.21
CA PHE A 277 -0.86 -11.52 -24.61
C PHE A 277 0.26 -11.68 -25.63
N MET A 278 1.48 -11.26 -25.30
CA MET A 278 2.64 -11.46 -26.16
C MET A 278 2.86 -12.94 -26.47
N TYR A 279 2.72 -13.82 -25.48
CA TYR A 279 2.88 -15.28 -25.66
C TYR A 279 1.65 -15.95 -26.28
N PHE A 280 0.49 -15.29 -26.28
CA PHE A 280 -0.69 -15.75 -27.03
C PHE A 280 -0.54 -15.53 -28.54
N ILE A 281 0.24 -14.52 -28.95
CA ILE A 281 0.53 -14.24 -30.36
C ILE A 281 1.59 -15.23 -30.85
N PRO A 282 1.36 -15.97 -31.95
CA PRO A 282 2.34 -16.92 -32.50
C PRO A 282 3.70 -16.31 -32.81
N SER A 283 4.76 -17.13 -32.75
CA SER A 283 6.15 -16.72 -33.01
C SER A 283 6.36 -16.15 -34.42
N TYR A 284 5.67 -16.62 -35.45
CA TYR A 284 5.81 -16.07 -36.80
C TYR A 284 5.24 -14.63 -36.95
N LEU A 285 4.40 -14.17 -36.02
CA LEU A 285 3.81 -12.82 -35.99
C LEU A 285 4.54 -11.88 -35.02
N MET A 286 5.88 -11.90 -34.99
CA MET A 286 6.66 -11.10 -34.03
C MET A 286 6.42 -9.60 -34.13
N TYR A 287 6.19 -9.08 -35.34
CA TYR A 287 5.87 -7.66 -35.54
C TYR A 287 4.58 -7.26 -34.80
N LEU A 288 3.60 -8.17 -34.70
CA LEU A 288 2.36 -7.92 -33.98
C LEU A 288 2.59 -7.85 -32.46
N ARG A 289 3.49 -8.69 -31.93
CA ARG A 289 3.96 -8.61 -30.53
C ARG A 289 4.56 -7.23 -30.24
N ALA A 290 5.43 -6.74 -31.11
CA ALA A 290 6.03 -5.40 -30.97
C ALA A 290 4.98 -4.27 -31.08
N CYS A 291 4.03 -4.36 -32.01
CA CYS A 291 2.91 -3.42 -32.12
C CYS A 291 2.04 -3.38 -30.85
N LEU A 292 1.78 -4.52 -30.22
CA LEU A 292 1.04 -4.60 -28.96
C LEU A 292 1.77 -3.85 -27.84
N HIS A 293 3.09 -4.06 -27.70
CA HIS A 293 3.89 -3.32 -26.72
C HIS A 293 3.89 -1.81 -26.99
N LEU A 294 4.02 -1.41 -28.26
CA LEU A 294 3.99 -0.01 -28.66
C LEU A 294 2.64 0.64 -28.31
N GLY A 295 1.52 0.03 -28.72
CA GLY A 295 0.18 0.57 -28.50
C GLY A 295 -0.13 0.78 -27.02
N VAL A 296 0.14 -0.21 -26.17
CA VAL A 296 -0.11 -0.07 -24.73
C VAL A 296 0.88 0.91 -24.07
N SER A 297 2.10 1.06 -24.59
CA SER A 297 3.05 2.08 -24.11
C SER A 297 2.60 3.51 -24.44
N LEU A 298 2.00 3.73 -25.62
CA LEU A 298 1.40 5.01 -25.98
C LEU A 298 0.20 5.36 -25.07
N VAL A 299 -0.68 4.39 -24.80
CA VAL A 299 -1.79 4.57 -23.84
C VAL A 299 -1.25 4.95 -22.46
N TRP A 300 -0.16 4.34 -22.01
CA TRP A 300 0.48 4.68 -20.74
C TRP A 300 1.00 6.12 -20.69
N ILE A 301 1.64 6.61 -21.76
CA ILE A 301 2.10 8.01 -21.85
C ILE A 301 0.93 8.97 -21.72
N VAL A 302 -0.18 8.73 -22.43
CA VAL A 302 -1.38 9.57 -22.35
C VAL A 302 -1.90 9.65 -20.91
N ILE A 303 -2.00 8.52 -20.22
CA ILE A 303 -2.41 8.46 -18.82
C ILE A 303 -1.44 9.24 -17.91
N LEU A 304 -0.13 9.09 -18.14
CA LEU A 304 0.90 9.74 -17.34
C LEU A 304 0.85 11.27 -17.47
N PHE A 305 0.74 11.82 -18.69
CA PHE A 305 0.61 13.27 -18.91
C PHE A 305 -0.73 13.82 -18.43
N TRP A 306 -1.80 13.02 -18.51
CA TRP A 306 -3.12 13.46 -18.05
C TRP A 306 -3.22 13.55 -16.53
N LYS A 307 -2.59 12.63 -15.79
CA LYS A 307 -2.72 12.58 -14.32
C LYS A 307 -1.52 13.05 -13.53
N VAL A 308 -0.30 12.95 -14.08
CA VAL A 308 0.96 13.32 -13.42
C VAL A 308 1.02 12.74 -12.00
N PRO A 309 1.14 11.41 -11.84
CA PRO A 309 0.79 10.71 -10.60
C PRO A 309 1.66 11.03 -9.38
N PHE A 310 2.88 11.55 -9.54
CA PHE A 310 3.82 11.79 -8.44
C PHE A 310 3.76 13.20 -7.89
N THR A 311 4.06 13.32 -6.60
CA THR A 311 4.00 14.61 -5.90
C THR A 311 5.20 15.50 -6.25
N ARG A 312 6.38 14.94 -6.51
CA ARG A 312 7.56 15.71 -6.90
C ARG A 312 7.71 15.82 -8.42
N ARG A 313 8.16 16.98 -8.90
CA ARG A 313 8.32 17.25 -10.35
C ARG A 313 9.30 16.29 -11.03
N PHE A 314 10.48 16.11 -10.41
CA PHE A 314 11.52 15.26 -11.00
C PHE A 314 11.09 13.79 -11.06
N GLU A 315 10.31 13.30 -10.09
CA GLU A 315 9.78 11.93 -10.06
C GLU A 315 8.86 11.65 -11.26
N ASN A 316 7.98 12.60 -11.60
CA ASN A 316 7.16 12.52 -12.81
C ASN A 316 8.00 12.55 -14.09
N SER A 317 9.07 13.35 -14.11
CA SER A 317 9.96 13.47 -15.27
C SER A 317 10.72 12.16 -15.52
N ILE A 318 11.22 11.51 -14.47
CA ILE A 318 11.85 10.18 -14.55
C ILE A 318 10.87 9.15 -15.12
N TYR A 319 9.64 9.09 -14.60
CA TYR A 319 8.63 8.15 -15.08
C TYR A 319 8.19 8.40 -16.53
N SER A 320 8.16 9.66 -16.96
CA SER A 320 7.91 10.03 -18.36
C SER A 320 9.05 9.61 -19.28
N GLY A 321 10.30 9.82 -18.83
CA GLY A 321 11.47 9.29 -19.51
C GLY A 321 11.38 7.76 -19.67
N VAL A 322 11.05 7.02 -18.61
CA VAL A 322 10.87 5.56 -18.67
C VAL A 322 9.73 5.15 -19.62
N ALA A 323 8.62 5.89 -19.64
CA ALA A 323 7.50 5.60 -20.53
C ALA A 323 7.89 5.76 -22.01
N LEU A 324 8.64 6.82 -22.36
CA LEU A 324 9.13 7.04 -23.72
C LEU A 324 10.33 6.15 -24.07
N ALA A 325 11.15 5.78 -23.10
CA ALA A 325 12.19 4.76 -23.27
C ALA A 325 11.57 3.40 -23.64
N LYS A 326 10.43 3.04 -23.02
CA LYS A 326 9.65 1.85 -23.37
C LYS A 326 9.09 1.92 -24.79
N VAL A 327 8.66 3.10 -25.25
CA VAL A 327 8.27 3.32 -26.66
C VAL A 327 9.47 3.12 -27.58
N GLY A 328 10.63 3.67 -27.24
CA GLY A 328 11.88 3.46 -27.97
C GLY A 328 12.26 1.98 -28.08
N ALA A 329 12.18 1.24 -26.97
CA ALA A 329 12.37 -0.22 -26.95
C ALA A 329 11.38 -0.94 -27.88
N SER A 330 10.09 -0.56 -27.84
CA SER A 330 9.05 -1.18 -28.67
C SER A 330 9.27 -0.91 -30.17
N ILE A 331 9.69 0.31 -30.53
CA ILE A 331 10.04 0.68 -31.91
C ILE A 331 11.28 -0.12 -32.35
N GLY A 332 12.30 -0.23 -31.49
CA GLY A 332 13.48 -1.04 -31.77
C GLY A 332 13.14 -2.50 -32.07
N SER A 333 12.31 -3.12 -31.22
CA SER A 333 11.82 -4.50 -31.42
C SER A 333 11.02 -4.64 -32.73
N LEU A 334 10.18 -3.65 -33.05
CA LEU A 334 9.41 -3.64 -34.29
C LEU A 334 10.33 -3.57 -35.52
N VAL A 335 11.28 -2.63 -35.54
CA VAL A 335 12.23 -2.47 -36.63
C VAL A 335 13.07 -3.74 -36.81
N SER A 336 13.59 -4.31 -35.72
CA SER A 336 14.38 -5.55 -35.77
C SER A 336 13.57 -6.70 -36.38
N SER A 337 12.31 -6.85 -35.98
CA SER A 337 11.43 -7.92 -36.51
C SER A 337 11.12 -7.79 -38.00
N LEU A 338 11.23 -6.59 -38.58
CA LEU A 338 10.94 -6.33 -39.99
C LEU A 338 12.19 -6.40 -40.86
N VAL A 339 13.33 -5.94 -40.33
CA VAL A 339 14.59 -5.79 -41.09
C VAL A 339 15.40 -7.08 -41.11
N ASN A 340 15.57 -7.76 -39.97
CA ASN A 340 16.49 -8.90 -39.86
C ASN A 340 15.79 -10.26 -40.04
N LYS A 341 15.07 -10.47 -41.14
CA LYS A 341 14.31 -11.72 -41.36
C LYS A 341 15.20 -12.98 -41.40
N GLU A 342 16.45 -12.84 -41.84
CA GLU A 342 17.42 -13.93 -41.96
C GLU A 342 18.16 -14.25 -40.64
N LYS A 343 17.87 -13.51 -39.55
CA LYS A 343 18.55 -13.63 -38.25
C LYS A 343 20.08 -13.51 -38.34
N ALA A 344 20.58 -12.70 -39.28
CA ALA A 344 22.01 -12.45 -39.43
C ALA A 344 22.58 -11.75 -38.18
N VAL A 345 23.71 -12.24 -37.66
CA VAL A 345 24.29 -11.77 -36.39
C VAL A 345 24.74 -10.32 -36.48
N GLU A 346 25.35 -9.91 -37.59
CA GLU A 346 25.87 -8.55 -37.78
C GLU A 346 24.75 -7.50 -37.81
N ILE A 347 23.70 -7.76 -38.61
CA ILE A 347 22.50 -6.91 -38.68
C ILE A 347 21.80 -6.88 -37.32
N GLY A 348 21.69 -8.03 -36.66
CA GLY A 348 21.09 -8.16 -35.34
C GLY A 348 21.81 -7.33 -34.26
N LEU A 349 23.14 -7.32 -34.28
CA LEU A 349 23.97 -6.49 -33.39
C LEU A 349 23.77 -4.99 -33.66
N ALA A 350 23.65 -4.59 -34.94
CA ALA A 350 23.32 -3.21 -35.30
C ALA A 350 21.93 -2.80 -34.81
N MET A 351 20.92 -3.68 -34.93
CA MET A 351 19.56 -3.44 -34.43
C MET A 351 19.51 -3.37 -32.90
N PHE A 352 20.34 -4.14 -32.20
CA PHE A 352 20.53 -4.00 -30.75
C PHE A 352 21.05 -2.62 -30.38
N GLY A 353 22.12 -2.16 -31.04
CA GLY A 353 22.69 -0.82 -30.84
C GLY A 353 21.66 0.29 -31.09
N LEU A 354 20.89 0.17 -32.17
CA LEU A 354 19.79 1.07 -32.49
C LEU A 354 18.73 1.10 -31.38
N THR A 355 18.34 -0.06 -30.87
CA THR A 355 17.31 -0.17 -29.81
C THR A 355 17.76 0.48 -28.51
N ILE A 356 19.00 0.26 -28.09
CA ILE A 356 19.58 0.93 -26.91
C ILE A 356 19.66 2.45 -27.13
N ALA A 357 20.05 2.91 -28.32
CA ALA A 357 20.07 4.33 -28.65
C ALA A 357 18.66 4.95 -28.58
N LEU A 358 17.64 4.28 -29.12
CA LEU A 358 16.24 4.71 -29.06
C LEU A 358 15.71 4.76 -27.61
N ILE A 359 16.12 3.82 -26.75
CA ILE A 359 15.79 3.82 -25.32
C ILE A 359 16.36 5.07 -24.64
N ILE A 360 17.64 5.39 -24.89
CA ILE A 360 18.32 6.55 -24.28
C ILE A 360 17.71 7.87 -24.78
N ILE A 361 17.52 8.01 -26.10
CA ILE A 361 16.92 9.21 -26.71
C ILE A 361 15.48 9.38 -26.22
N GLY A 362 14.68 8.31 -26.20
CA GLY A 362 13.32 8.31 -25.67
C GLY A 362 13.27 8.72 -24.21
N PHE A 363 14.21 8.24 -23.38
CA PHE A 363 14.32 8.64 -21.99
C PHE A 363 14.57 10.13 -21.82
N LEU A 364 15.59 10.67 -22.52
CA LEU A 364 15.96 12.09 -22.43
C LEU A 364 14.83 12.99 -22.93
N PHE A 365 14.23 12.65 -24.07
CA PHE A 365 13.10 13.39 -24.62
C PHE A 365 11.90 13.38 -23.67
N GLY A 366 11.54 12.21 -23.11
CA GLY A 366 10.41 12.10 -22.19
C GLY A 366 10.62 12.80 -20.86
N TYR A 367 11.86 12.79 -20.35
CA TYR A 367 12.23 13.54 -19.16
C TYR A 367 12.06 15.05 -19.39
N LEU A 368 12.64 15.57 -20.47
CA LEU A 368 12.57 16.99 -20.82
C LEU A 368 11.13 17.43 -21.12
N ALA A 369 10.37 16.62 -21.88
CA ALA A 369 9.00 16.93 -22.24
C ALA A 369 8.09 17.11 -21.01
N MET A 370 8.18 16.19 -20.04
CA MET A 370 7.39 16.30 -18.80
C MET A 370 7.87 17.43 -17.90
N ASP A 371 9.18 17.67 -17.79
CA ASP A 371 9.71 18.79 -16.99
C ASP A 371 9.28 20.15 -17.58
N VAL A 372 9.36 20.32 -18.91
CA VAL A 372 8.87 21.51 -19.63
C VAL A 372 7.36 21.66 -19.45
N TYR A 373 6.58 20.60 -19.65
CA TYR A 373 5.12 20.61 -19.48
C TYR A 373 4.72 21.09 -18.07
N VAL A 374 5.32 20.51 -17.03
CA VAL A 374 5.04 20.89 -15.64
C VAL A 374 5.45 22.35 -15.36
N ARG A 375 6.62 22.78 -15.83
CA ARG A 375 7.08 24.18 -15.65
C ARG A 375 6.15 25.17 -16.34
N LEU A 376 5.70 24.87 -17.56
CA LEU A 376 4.74 25.72 -18.29
C LEU A 376 3.40 25.78 -17.58
N ALA A 377 2.88 24.64 -17.10
CA ALA A 377 1.63 24.60 -16.33
C ALA A 377 1.71 25.44 -15.06
N CYS A 378 2.80 25.30 -14.29
CA CYS A 378 3.02 26.10 -13.08
C CYS A 378 3.20 27.60 -13.39
N ARG A 379 3.98 27.94 -14.41
CA ARG A 379 4.21 29.35 -14.82
C ARG A 379 2.92 30.02 -15.28
N SER A 380 2.06 29.29 -16.01
CA SER A 380 0.77 29.78 -16.47
C SER A 380 -0.12 30.22 -15.30
N ILE A 381 -0.19 29.42 -14.22
CA ILE A 381 -0.97 29.76 -13.02
C ILE A 381 -0.31 30.88 -12.22
N ARG A 382 1.02 30.86 -12.05
CA ARG A 382 1.74 31.92 -11.34
C ARG A 382 1.54 33.28 -12.00
N ASN A 383 1.54 33.34 -13.33
CA ASN A 383 1.27 34.57 -14.07
C ASN A 383 -0.14 35.11 -13.77
N ILE A 384 -1.17 34.26 -13.68
CA ILE A 384 -2.54 34.68 -13.34
C ILE A 384 -2.57 35.30 -11.93
N PHE A 385 -1.89 34.68 -10.95
CA PHE A 385 -1.78 35.25 -9.60
C PHE A 385 -1.07 36.61 -9.59
N HIS A 386 0.03 36.75 -10.33
CA HIS A 386 0.73 38.04 -10.41
C HIS A 386 -0.08 39.12 -11.11
N SER A 387 -0.81 38.79 -12.18
CA SER A 387 -1.69 39.73 -12.87
C SER A 387 -2.79 40.25 -11.93
N ALA A 388 -3.41 39.37 -11.14
CA ALA A 388 -4.42 39.78 -10.15
C ALA A 388 -3.83 40.71 -9.08
N ILE A 389 -2.63 40.39 -8.54
CA ILE A 389 -1.96 41.27 -7.57
C ILE A 389 -1.67 42.67 -8.18
N GLN A 390 -1.24 42.72 -9.45
CA GLN A 390 -0.95 43.98 -10.14
C GLN A 390 -2.23 44.81 -10.35
N GLU A 391 -3.32 44.18 -10.79
CA GLU A 391 -4.62 44.84 -10.97
C GLU A 391 -5.15 45.39 -9.65
N GLY A 392 -5.18 44.60 -8.58
CA GLY A 392 -5.67 45.08 -7.28
C GLY A 392 -4.79 46.15 -6.62
N SER A 393 -3.47 46.11 -6.85
CA SER A 393 -2.55 47.15 -6.35
C SER A 393 -2.77 48.49 -7.07
N SER A 394 -3.09 48.46 -8.36
CA SER A 394 -3.36 49.68 -9.15
C SER A 394 -4.63 50.41 -8.70
N HIS A 395 -5.64 49.68 -8.21
CA HIS A 395 -6.88 50.29 -7.69
C HIS A 395 -6.75 50.87 -6.27
N HIS A 396 -5.82 50.37 -5.44
CA HIS A 396 -5.71 50.76 -4.03
C HIS A 396 -4.77 51.94 -3.74
N THR A 397 -4.00 52.40 -4.73
CA THR A 397 -3.07 53.54 -4.58
C THR A 397 -3.75 54.90 -4.35
N VAL A 398 -5.08 54.99 -4.42
CA VAL A 398 -5.82 56.26 -4.36
C VAL A 398 -6.41 56.58 -2.97
N THR A 399 -6.54 55.63 -2.02
CA THR A 399 -7.39 55.88 -0.83
C THR A 399 -6.89 55.59 0.58
N THR A 400 -5.78 54.89 0.86
CA THR A 400 -5.29 54.76 2.26
C THR A 400 -3.82 54.35 2.34
N THR A 401 -3.03 55.03 3.20
CA THR A 401 -1.59 54.82 3.47
C THR A 401 -1.26 53.57 4.30
N THR A 402 -2.15 52.59 4.38
CA THR A 402 -1.91 51.33 5.10
C THR A 402 -1.28 50.31 4.15
N GLU A 403 -0.07 49.85 4.47
CA GLU A 403 0.65 48.78 3.75
C GLU A 403 -0.27 47.57 3.56
N CYS A 404 -0.77 47.36 2.34
CA CYS A 404 -1.69 46.29 2.05
C CYS A 404 -0.91 44.99 1.84
N ASN A 405 -1.01 44.06 2.78
CA ASN A 405 -0.39 42.75 2.65
C ASN A 405 -0.94 42.03 1.40
N PRO A 406 -0.10 41.60 0.44
CA PRO A 406 -0.55 40.99 -0.82
C PRO A 406 -1.36 39.70 -0.63
N SER A 407 -1.18 39.01 0.50
CA SER A 407 -2.01 37.88 0.92
C SER A 407 -3.49 38.26 1.10
N THR A 408 -3.77 39.40 1.73
CA THR A 408 -5.13 39.88 1.98
C THR A 408 -5.83 40.34 0.70
N LEU A 409 -5.06 40.84 -0.26
CA LEU A 409 -5.56 41.27 -1.56
C LEU A 409 -6.00 40.05 -2.39
N ILE A 410 -5.19 39.00 -2.42
CA ILE A 410 -5.56 37.72 -3.04
C ILE A 410 -6.77 37.09 -2.37
N GLU A 411 -6.88 37.16 -1.04
CA GLU A 411 -8.06 36.63 -0.32
C GLU A 411 -9.36 37.32 -0.78
N LYS A 412 -9.33 38.64 -1.03
CA LYS A 412 -10.48 39.38 -1.54
C LYS A 412 -10.80 39.06 -3.00
N GLU A 413 -9.78 38.92 -3.85
CA GLU A 413 -9.93 38.68 -5.29
C GLU A 413 -10.01 37.21 -5.70
N ALA A 414 -9.96 36.29 -4.73
CA ALA A 414 -9.83 34.85 -4.97
C ALA A 414 -10.93 34.27 -5.89
N TYR A 415 -12.14 34.82 -5.86
CA TYR A 415 -13.22 34.42 -6.77
C TYR A 415 -12.95 34.80 -8.21
N SER A 416 -12.50 36.03 -8.43
CA SER A 416 -12.20 36.55 -9.76
C SER A 416 -11.09 35.71 -10.39
N ILE A 417 -10.03 35.46 -9.60
CA ILE A 417 -8.94 34.56 -9.99
C ILE A 417 -9.48 33.17 -10.32
N TYR A 418 -10.36 32.60 -9.50
CA TYR A 418 -10.94 31.29 -9.78
C TYR A 418 -11.81 31.27 -11.04
N SER A 419 -12.66 32.28 -11.24
CA SER A 419 -13.50 32.41 -12.44
C SER A 419 -12.63 32.46 -13.69
N SER A 420 -11.58 33.28 -13.69
CA SER A 420 -10.64 33.38 -14.81
C SER A 420 -9.95 32.03 -15.14
N ILE A 421 -9.62 31.22 -14.12
CA ILE A 421 -9.02 29.90 -14.29
C ILE A 421 -10.03 28.90 -14.86
N VAL A 422 -11.30 28.99 -14.43
CA VAL A 422 -12.38 28.14 -14.94
C VAL A 422 -12.72 28.50 -16.37
N GLU A 423 -12.85 29.78 -16.68
CA GLU A 423 -13.11 30.32 -18.03
C GLU A 423 -11.99 29.94 -19.00
N SER A 424 -10.73 30.05 -18.57
CA SER A 424 -9.58 29.61 -19.36
C SER A 424 -9.39 28.08 -19.43
N ARG A 425 -10.27 27.30 -18.78
CA ARG A 425 -10.20 25.82 -18.67
C ARG A 425 -8.88 25.29 -18.10
N LYS A 426 -8.16 26.10 -17.31
CA LYS A 426 -6.84 25.78 -16.72
C LYS A 426 -6.93 25.13 -15.33
N VAL A 427 -8.09 24.59 -14.95
CA VAL A 427 -8.32 23.96 -13.63
C VAL A 427 -7.34 22.81 -13.36
N ALA A 428 -6.93 22.05 -14.38
CA ALA A 428 -5.93 20.99 -14.25
C ALA A 428 -4.54 21.55 -13.89
N PHE A 429 -4.17 22.70 -14.44
CA PHE A 429 -2.90 23.36 -14.12
C PHE A 429 -2.92 23.95 -12.72
N LEU A 430 -4.04 24.51 -12.28
CA LEU A 430 -4.21 24.98 -10.89
C LEU A 430 -4.02 23.83 -9.89
N LYS A 431 -4.62 22.66 -10.17
CA LYS A 431 -4.45 21.45 -9.35
C LYS A 431 -2.98 21.03 -9.23
N LEU A 432 -2.27 21.05 -10.35
CA LEU A 432 -0.87 20.66 -10.45
C LEU A 432 0.04 21.70 -9.76
N PHE A 433 -0.25 22.99 -9.90
CA PHE A 433 0.45 24.08 -9.22
C PHE A 433 0.30 23.98 -7.69
N ILE A 434 -0.95 23.87 -7.21
CA ILE A 434 -1.28 23.64 -5.80
C ILE A 434 -0.45 22.48 -5.24
N ARG A 435 -0.43 21.36 -5.96
CA ARG A 435 0.26 20.15 -5.53
C ARG A 435 1.76 20.36 -5.36
N PHE A 436 2.44 21.02 -6.30
CA PHE A 436 3.88 21.24 -6.17
C PHE A 436 4.24 22.26 -5.08
N CYS A 437 3.35 23.21 -4.78
CA CYS A 437 3.54 24.15 -3.67
C CYS A 437 3.54 23.47 -2.30
N THR A 438 2.79 22.36 -2.13
CA THR A 438 2.72 21.61 -0.86
C THR A 438 4.08 21.10 -0.37
N ILE A 439 4.92 20.62 -1.29
CA ILE A 439 6.19 19.96 -0.95
C ILE A 439 7.30 20.97 -0.72
N SER A 440 7.30 22.08 -1.47
CA SER A 440 8.32 23.13 -1.36
C SER A 440 8.36 23.72 0.06
N SER A 441 7.20 23.83 0.70
CA SER A 441 7.05 24.44 2.04
C SER A 441 7.69 23.62 3.17
N ASN A 442 7.78 22.30 3.04
CA ASN A 442 8.30 21.42 4.10
C ASN A 442 9.84 21.49 4.24
N ASN A 443 10.52 21.96 3.18
CA ASN A 443 11.98 22.14 3.20
C ASN A 443 12.36 23.53 3.72
N SER A 444 11.52 24.55 3.50
CA SER A 444 11.76 25.94 3.91
C SER A 444 11.42 26.22 5.38
N SER A 445 10.54 25.43 6.01
CA SER A 445 10.26 25.56 7.46
C SER A 445 11.44 25.18 8.35
N ARG A 446 12.47 24.52 7.80
CA ARG A 446 13.73 24.22 8.51
C ARG A 446 14.77 25.34 8.46
N SER A 447 14.57 26.38 7.65
CA SER A 447 15.49 27.52 7.50
C SER A 447 14.93 28.82 8.09
N SER A 448 13.96 28.73 8.99
CA SER A 448 13.10 29.83 9.46
C SER A 448 13.77 30.92 10.34
N ASN A 449 15.08 31.15 10.22
CA ASN A 449 15.76 32.21 10.98
C ASN A 449 16.37 33.32 10.12
N GLU A 450 16.38 33.21 8.79
CA GLU A 450 16.95 34.27 7.93
C GLU A 450 15.94 34.70 6.86
N GLU A 451 15.64 36.01 6.87
CA GLU A 451 14.94 36.80 5.85
C GLU A 451 13.40 36.85 5.87
N ALA A 452 12.89 37.67 6.79
CA ALA A 452 11.52 38.21 6.81
C ALA A 452 11.26 39.32 5.74
N ASN A 453 12.15 39.49 4.76
CA ASN A 453 12.03 40.58 3.77
C ASN A 453 11.42 40.09 2.44
N SER A 454 10.08 40.15 2.39
CA SER A 454 9.25 40.56 1.23
C SER A 454 9.08 39.68 -0.02
N THR A 455 9.76 38.54 -0.22
CA THR A 455 9.40 37.67 -1.36
C THR A 455 8.26 36.71 -0.99
N LEU A 456 7.06 37.05 -1.44
CA LEU A 456 5.84 36.25 -1.30
C LEU A 456 6.07 34.83 -1.83
N THR A 457 6.07 33.83 -0.95
CA THR A 457 6.29 32.43 -1.31
C THR A 457 5.07 31.86 -2.05
N ASP A 458 5.29 30.97 -3.03
CA ASP A 458 4.19 30.33 -3.78
C ASP A 458 3.20 29.60 -2.85
N SER A 459 3.68 29.04 -1.74
CA SER A 459 2.83 28.42 -0.72
C SER A 459 1.92 29.44 -0.03
N GLY A 460 2.43 30.64 0.27
CA GLY A 460 1.65 31.74 0.83
C GLY A 460 0.57 32.24 -0.13
N LEU A 461 0.91 32.42 -1.40
CA LEU A 461 -0.03 32.78 -2.48
C LEU A 461 -1.22 31.82 -2.53
N VAL A 462 -0.91 30.53 -2.58
CA VAL A 462 -1.92 29.49 -2.69
C VAL A 462 -2.76 29.38 -1.42
N LEU A 463 -2.16 29.52 -0.23
CA LEU A 463 -2.89 29.47 1.03
C LEU A 463 -3.91 30.61 1.15
N SER A 464 -3.53 31.83 0.77
CA SER A 464 -4.43 32.98 0.75
C SER A 464 -5.51 32.86 -0.31
N PHE A 465 -5.16 32.40 -1.52
CA PHE A 465 -6.16 32.12 -2.56
C PHE A 465 -7.23 31.14 -2.07
N ILE A 466 -6.79 30.06 -1.43
CA ILE A 466 -7.65 29.03 -0.88
C ILE A 466 -8.57 29.59 0.21
N LYS A 467 -8.02 30.37 1.14
CA LYS A 467 -8.80 31.02 2.20
C LYS A 467 -9.89 31.89 1.58
N GLY A 468 -9.56 32.78 0.65
CA GLY A 468 -10.55 33.62 -0.04
C GLY A 468 -11.64 32.83 -0.76
N VAL A 469 -11.23 31.80 -1.51
CA VAL A 469 -12.12 30.90 -2.26
C VAL A 469 -13.10 30.14 -1.36
N SER A 470 -12.62 29.65 -0.22
CA SER A 470 -13.34 28.69 0.62
C SER A 470 -14.57 29.27 1.32
N TYR A 471 -14.59 30.58 1.53
CA TYR A 471 -15.73 31.32 2.08
C TYR A 471 -16.93 31.37 1.13
N GLN A 472 -16.74 31.05 -0.16
CA GLN A 472 -17.76 31.24 -1.16
C GLN A 472 -18.57 29.95 -1.41
N LYS A 473 -19.89 30.09 -1.52
CA LYS A 473 -20.82 28.96 -1.68
C LYS A 473 -20.69 28.25 -3.03
N GLN A 474 -20.13 28.90 -4.05
CA GLN A 474 -20.11 28.46 -5.45
C GLN A 474 -18.83 27.72 -5.89
N PHE A 475 -17.98 27.23 -4.99
CA PHE A 475 -16.80 26.49 -5.45
C PHE A 475 -17.21 25.14 -6.06
N ILE A 476 -17.27 25.05 -7.39
CA ILE A 476 -17.97 23.98 -8.13
C ILE A 476 -17.09 22.74 -8.39
N ASN A 477 -15.75 22.83 -8.32
CA ASN A 477 -14.90 21.65 -8.58
C ASN A 477 -14.40 20.94 -7.31
N ALA A 478 -15.03 19.79 -6.99
CA ALA A 478 -14.71 18.94 -5.84
C ALA A 478 -13.24 18.48 -5.77
N VAL A 479 -12.60 18.23 -6.91
CA VAL A 479 -11.20 17.76 -6.99
C VAL A 479 -10.19 18.83 -6.61
N SER A 480 -10.45 20.10 -6.94
CA SER A 480 -9.60 21.20 -6.51
C SER A 480 -9.67 21.38 -5.00
N LEU A 481 -10.86 21.17 -4.42
CA LEU A 481 -11.08 21.29 -2.99
C LEU A 481 -10.40 20.16 -2.17
N VAL A 482 -10.26 18.95 -2.73
CA VAL A 482 -9.47 17.83 -2.15
C VAL A 482 -7.97 18.16 -2.09
N LEU A 483 -7.45 18.75 -3.16
CA LEU A 483 -6.07 19.25 -3.24
C LEU A 483 -5.79 20.44 -2.32
N ILE A 484 -6.85 21.19 -2.00
CA ILE A 484 -6.84 22.30 -1.06
C ILE A 484 -6.84 21.80 0.40
N SER A 485 -7.59 20.72 0.69
CA SER A 485 -7.56 20.09 2.02
C SER A 485 -6.23 19.41 2.35
N SER A 486 -5.53 18.85 1.35
CA SER A 486 -4.18 18.28 1.54
C SER A 486 -3.10 19.36 1.72
N LEU A 487 -3.32 20.57 1.17
CA LEU A 487 -2.50 21.75 1.42
C LEU A 487 -2.59 22.25 2.85
N PHE A 488 -3.80 22.34 3.41
CA PHE A 488 -3.98 22.77 4.79
C PHE A 488 -3.38 21.79 5.80
N LEU A 489 -3.25 20.51 5.44
CA LEU A 489 -2.65 19.52 6.32
C LEU A 489 -1.16 19.73 6.56
N LEU A 490 -0.44 20.15 5.54
CA LEU A 490 1.00 20.39 5.62
C LEU A 490 1.38 21.63 6.43
N TYR A 491 0.43 22.55 6.68
CA TYR A 491 0.71 23.78 7.40
C TYR A 491 0.58 23.65 8.92
N ASN A 492 0.04 22.54 9.45
CA ASN A 492 -0.18 22.23 10.88
C ASN A 492 -1.03 23.24 11.69
N SER A 493 -1.09 24.53 11.33
CA SER A 493 -1.77 25.59 12.08
C SER A 493 -3.29 25.63 11.89
N HIS A 494 -3.85 24.91 10.91
CA HIS A 494 -5.28 24.98 10.56
C HIS A 494 -5.88 23.58 10.24
N ALA A 495 -5.47 22.53 10.94
CA ALA A 495 -5.95 21.17 10.67
C ALA A 495 -7.48 21.01 10.87
N SER A 496 -8.07 21.74 11.82
CA SER A 496 -9.52 21.82 12.04
C SER A 496 -10.27 22.43 10.84
N TYR A 497 -9.67 23.44 10.20
CA TYR A 497 -10.19 24.05 9.00
C TYR A 497 -10.16 23.07 7.81
N ALA A 498 -9.04 22.35 7.65
CA ALA A 498 -8.89 21.29 6.64
C ALA A 498 -9.98 20.21 6.78
N LEU A 499 -10.26 19.79 8.02
CA LEU A 499 -11.27 18.79 8.33
C LEU A 499 -12.69 19.27 8.00
N SER A 500 -13.03 20.52 8.35
CA SER A 500 -14.35 21.09 8.03
C SER A 500 -14.60 21.18 6.52
N LEU A 501 -13.55 21.52 5.77
CA LEU A 501 -13.56 21.60 4.32
C LEU A 501 -13.69 20.21 3.67
N ALA A 502 -12.96 19.21 4.17
CA ALA A 502 -13.06 17.82 3.74
C ALA A 502 -14.46 17.21 4.02
N LYS A 503 -15.04 17.49 5.20
CA LYS A 503 -16.41 17.07 5.55
C LYS A 503 -17.46 17.71 4.63
N ARG A 504 -17.27 18.96 4.22
CA ARG A 504 -18.16 19.63 3.25
C ARG A 504 -18.10 18.98 1.87
N LEU A 505 -16.95 18.45 1.47
CA LEU A 505 -16.80 17.72 0.20
C LEU A 505 -17.49 16.36 0.19
N TYR A 506 -17.49 15.67 1.34
CA TYR A 506 -18.08 14.35 1.47
C TYR A 506 -19.58 14.33 1.12
N ARG A 507 -20.27 15.46 1.34
CA ARG A 507 -21.70 15.62 1.01
C ARG A 507 -21.98 15.72 -0.50
N ARG A 508 -20.95 15.79 -1.36
CA ARG A 508 -21.11 15.89 -2.81
C ARG A 508 -21.00 14.52 -3.50
N LYS A 509 -21.67 14.38 -4.64
CA LYS A 509 -21.54 13.19 -5.50
C LYS A 509 -20.14 13.15 -6.15
N LEU A 510 -19.21 12.45 -5.52
CA LEU A 510 -17.84 12.22 -6.01
C LEU A 510 -17.77 10.98 -6.91
N SER A 511 -16.83 10.91 -7.84
CA SER A 511 -16.51 9.63 -8.52
C SER A 511 -15.91 8.62 -7.53
N LEU A 512 -15.88 7.32 -7.87
CA LEU A 512 -15.34 6.27 -6.99
C LEU A 512 -13.89 6.55 -6.59
N PHE A 513 -13.03 6.90 -7.55
CA PHE A 513 -11.61 7.18 -7.28
C PHE A 513 -11.40 8.47 -6.47
N GLU A 514 -12.22 9.49 -6.70
CA GLU A 514 -12.17 10.72 -5.91
C GLU A 514 -12.67 10.50 -4.49
N ALA A 515 -13.69 9.68 -4.30
CA ALA A 515 -14.20 9.30 -2.98
C ALA A 515 -13.14 8.53 -2.18
N ILE A 516 -12.45 7.57 -2.82
CA ILE A 516 -11.33 6.84 -2.20
C ILE A 516 -10.21 7.81 -1.83
N SER A 517 -9.80 8.69 -2.75
CA SER A 517 -8.73 9.66 -2.51
C SER A 517 -9.08 10.63 -1.38
N LEU A 518 -10.30 11.18 -1.37
CA LEU A 518 -10.80 12.07 -0.32
C LEU A 518 -10.80 11.37 1.04
N ALA A 519 -11.33 10.16 1.12
CA ALA A 519 -11.40 9.46 2.38
C ALA A 519 -10.01 9.02 2.89
N GLY A 520 -9.08 8.67 1.98
CA GLY A 520 -7.67 8.48 2.32
C GLY A 520 -7.00 9.76 2.82
N THR A 521 -7.32 10.94 2.26
CA THR A 521 -6.84 12.22 2.81
C THR A 521 -7.47 12.54 4.16
N LEU A 522 -8.76 12.30 4.34
CA LEU A 522 -9.49 12.56 5.59
C LEU A 522 -8.93 11.74 6.74
N ASN A 523 -8.65 10.45 6.51
CA ASN A 523 -7.97 9.60 7.49
C ASN A 523 -6.58 10.12 7.86
N GLU A 524 -5.85 10.68 6.89
CA GLU A 524 -4.55 11.28 7.14
C GLU A 524 -4.66 12.59 7.93
N ILE A 525 -5.69 13.40 7.63
CA ILE A 525 -6.01 14.62 8.37
C ILE A 525 -6.29 14.28 9.82
N ASP A 526 -7.20 13.34 10.03
CA ASP A 526 -7.58 12.88 11.35
C ASP A 526 -6.37 12.33 12.08
N SER A 527 -5.52 11.52 11.43
CA SER A 527 -4.30 10.99 12.07
C SER A 527 -3.30 12.08 12.47
N SER A 528 -3.20 13.17 11.69
CA SER A 528 -2.28 14.27 11.98
C SER A 528 -2.81 15.15 13.11
N VAL A 529 -4.13 15.41 13.13
CA VAL A 529 -4.82 16.07 14.25
C VAL A 529 -4.68 15.22 15.53
N LYS A 530 -4.92 13.91 15.43
CA LYS A 530 -4.77 12.93 16.52
C LYS A 530 -3.38 12.90 17.12
N ASN A 531 -2.34 12.90 16.28
CA ASN A 531 -0.96 12.89 16.77
C ASN A 531 -0.58 14.18 17.51
N SER A 532 -1.23 15.30 17.19
CA SER A 532 -1.04 16.58 17.91
C SER A 532 -1.77 16.63 19.27
N LEU A 533 -2.86 15.86 19.41
CA LEU A 533 -3.66 15.73 20.64
C LEU A 533 -3.39 14.34 21.26
N GLN A 534 -2.27 14.20 21.98
CA GLN A 534 -1.85 12.91 22.55
C GLN A 534 -2.99 12.15 23.27
N ASN A 535 -3.18 10.89 22.87
CA ASN A 535 -3.75 9.75 23.60
C ASN A 535 -5.28 9.57 23.80
N ILE A 536 -6.17 10.37 23.19
CA ILE A 536 -7.62 10.29 23.57
C ILE A 536 -8.52 9.48 22.60
N GLU A 537 -8.12 9.24 21.34
CA GLU A 537 -9.16 9.20 20.29
C GLU A 537 -9.71 7.88 19.68
N PRO A 538 -9.33 6.64 20.05
CA PRO A 538 -10.04 5.50 19.46
C PRO A 538 -11.50 5.43 19.91
N VAL A 539 -11.80 5.94 21.11
CA VAL A 539 -13.10 5.85 21.76
C VAL A 539 -14.15 6.73 21.09
N GLU A 540 -13.80 7.97 20.72
CA GLU A 540 -14.76 8.92 20.14
C GLU A 540 -15.43 8.39 18.88
N HIS A 541 -14.70 7.66 18.03
CA HIS A 541 -15.29 7.05 16.85
C HIS A 541 -16.35 5.99 17.19
N TYR A 542 -16.07 5.13 18.18
CA TYR A 542 -17.05 4.15 18.65
C TYR A 542 -18.23 4.82 19.35
N LEU A 543 -17.99 5.91 20.09
CA LEU A 543 -19.04 6.72 20.70
C LEU A 543 -19.98 7.33 19.65
N VAL A 544 -19.46 7.87 18.55
CA VAL A 544 -20.28 8.42 17.47
C VAL A 544 -21.14 7.35 16.80
N ILE A 545 -20.60 6.13 16.60
CA ILE A 545 -21.38 5.01 16.06
C ILE A 545 -22.47 4.59 17.05
N LEU A 546 -22.13 4.46 18.33
CA LEU A 546 -23.09 4.10 19.37
C LEU A 546 -24.20 5.14 19.50
N ASP A 547 -23.88 6.43 19.50
CA ASP A 547 -24.86 7.52 19.54
C ASP A 547 -25.75 7.53 18.27
N SER A 548 -25.18 7.27 17.10
CA SER A 548 -25.97 7.14 15.86
C SER A 548 -26.95 5.96 15.93
N ASN A 549 -26.48 4.78 16.33
CA ASN A 549 -27.33 3.59 16.49
C ASN A 549 -28.41 3.84 17.55
N TYR A 550 -28.05 4.50 18.64
CA TYR A 550 -28.96 4.85 19.72
C TYR A 550 -30.09 5.78 19.22
N ARG A 551 -29.75 6.83 18.46
CA ARG A 551 -30.75 7.73 17.85
C ARG A 551 -31.67 6.99 16.88
N GLU A 552 -31.14 6.04 16.11
CA GLU A 552 -31.94 5.22 15.20
C GLU A 552 -32.89 4.29 15.96
N ILE A 553 -32.41 3.60 17.01
CA ILE A 553 -33.23 2.76 17.89
C ILE A 553 -34.37 3.58 18.50
N LYS A 554 -34.06 4.78 19.01
CA LYS A 554 -35.07 5.70 19.57
C LYS A 554 -36.08 6.16 18.53
N GLY A 555 -35.64 6.41 17.30
CA GLY A 555 -36.50 6.68 16.15
C GLY A 555 -37.44 5.51 15.85
N LEU A 556 -36.90 4.30 15.78
CA LEU A 556 -37.67 3.06 15.55
C LEU A 556 -38.65 2.77 16.68
N HIS A 557 -38.28 2.99 17.95
CA HIS A 557 -39.21 2.88 19.08
C HIS A 557 -40.36 3.88 18.97
N LYS A 558 -40.09 5.12 18.53
CA LYS A 558 -41.12 6.12 18.31
C LYS A 558 -42.04 5.72 17.15
N GLU A 559 -41.49 5.20 16.05
CA GLU A 559 -42.27 4.69 14.91
C GLU A 559 -43.11 3.47 15.30
N PHE A 560 -42.56 2.56 16.10
CA PHE A 560 -43.25 1.39 16.64
C PHE A 560 -44.47 1.79 17.47
N LEU A 561 -44.29 2.73 18.42
CA LEU A 561 -45.39 3.25 19.23
C LEU A 561 -46.42 4.03 18.41
N LYS A 562 -45.96 4.77 17.38
CA LYS A 562 -46.86 5.49 16.47
C LYS A 562 -47.74 4.54 15.67
N GLU A 563 -47.17 3.44 15.18
CA GLU A 563 -47.93 2.42 14.44
C GLU A 563 -48.90 1.66 15.35
N LEU A 564 -48.53 1.37 16.59
CA LEU A 564 -49.43 0.78 17.59
C LEU A 564 -50.59 1.71 17.99
N ALA A 565 -50.41 3.03 17.86
CA ALA A 565 -51.43 4.02 18.16
C ALA A 565 -52.40 4.28 16.98
N ASN A 566 -52.16 3.69 15.80
CA ASN A 566 -53.07 3.78 14.67
C ASN A 566 -54.28 2.85 14.85
N ASP A 567 -55.43 3.25 14.32
CA ASP A 567 -56.69 2.46 14.40
C ASP A 567 -56.58 1.10 13.68
N SER A 568 -55.73 0.99 12.66
CA SER A 568 -55.40 -0.26 11.99
C SER A 568 -53.89 -0.50 12.02
N VAL A 569 -53.48 -1.51 12.78
CA VAL A 569 -52.08 -1.83 13.01
C VAL A 569 -51.54 -2.72 11.88
N ASN A 570 -50.49 -2.27 11.18
CA ASN A 570 -49.80 -3.10 10.21
C ASN A 570 -48.75 -4.00 10.89
N ILE A 571 -49.09 -5.28 11.07
CA ILE A 571 -48.25 -6.26 11.76
C ILE A 571 -46.91 -6.49 11.03
N ASP A 572 -46.91 -6.56 9.69
CA ASP A 572 -45.69 -6.77 8.91
C ASP A 572 -44.70 -5.62 9.07
N TYR A 573 -45.22 -4.39 9.20
CA TYR A 573 -44.41 -3.21 9.44
C TYR A 573 -43.81 -3.19 10.86
N LEU A 574 -44.59 -3.58 11.86
CA LEU A 574 -44.09 -3.75 13.23
C LEU A 574 -43.01 -4.82 13.32
N GLU A 575 -43.18 -5.96 12.63
CA GLU A 575 -42.17 -7.02 12.59
C GLU A 575 -40.87 -6.53 11.93
N LEU A 576 -40.98 -5.74 10.86
CA LEU A 576 -39.83 -5.12 10.21
C LEU A 576 -39.09 -4.15 11.15
N ILE A 577 -39.83 -3.29 11.86
CA ILE A 577 -39.24 -2.36 12.85
C ILE A 577 -38.54 -3.15 13.96
N ASN A 578 -39.20 -4.17 14.51
CA ASN A 578 -38.63 -4.99 15.57
C ASN A 578 -37.36 -5.73 15.11
N SER A 579 -37.40 -6.36 13.93
CA SER A 579 -36.22 -7.03 13.34
C SER A 579 -35.05 -6.07 13.15
N ARG A 580 -35.32 -4.83 12.70
CA ARG A 580 -34.28 -3.80 12.56
C ARG A 580 -33.73 -3.35 13.90
N CYS A 581 -34.60 -3.16 14.89
CA CYS A 581 -34.21 -2.78 16.24
C CYS A 581 -33.31 -3.84 16.88
N SER A 582 -33.70 -5.13 16.83
CA SER A 582 -32.89 -6.24 17.35
C SER A 582 -31.51 -6.33 16.68
N LYS A 583 -31.43 -6.08 15.37
CA LYS A 583 -30.14 -6.04 14.64
C LYS A 583 -29.24 -4.91 15.13
N LEU A 584 -29.78 -3.70 15.32
CA LEU A 584 -29.03 -2.54 15.82
C LEU A 584 -28.58 -2.72 17.27
N MET A 585 -29.43 -3.31 18.12
CA MET A 585 -29.07 -3.66 19.49
C MET A 585 -27.92 -4.67 19.51
N ALA A 586 -28.04 -5.78 18.76
CA ALA A 586 -26.99 -6.80 18.68
C ALA A 586 -25.67 -6.24 18.12
N MET A 587 -25.73 -5.32 17.15
CA MET A 587 -24.54 -4.64 16.64
C MET A 587 -23.89 -3.75 17.69
N SER A 588 -24.68 -3.00 18.44
CA SER A 588 -24.19 -2.09 19.50
C SER A 588 -23.57 -2.88 20.65
N GLU A 589 -24.18 -3.99 21.07
CA GLU A 589 -23.61 -4.91 22.06
C GLU A 589 -22.27 -5.51 21.61
N ASN A 590 -22.18 -5.94 20.35
CA ASN A 590 -20.92 -6.46 19.80
C ASN A 590 -19.84 -5.37 19.78
N ILE A 591 -20.17 -4.12 19.45
CA ILE A 591 -19.22 -3.01 19.50
C ILE A 591 -18.76 -2.77 20.95
N ILE A 592 -19.70 -2.63 21.88
CA ILE A 592 -19.41 -2.39 23.29
C ILE A 592 -18.55 -3.51 23.87
N SER A 593 -18.91 -4.78 23.69
CA SER A 593 -18.14 -5.92 24.18
C SER A 593 -16.72 -5.96 23.62
N ASN A 594 -16.55 -5.63 22.33
CA ASN A 594 -15.22 -5.58 21.72
C ASN A 594 -14.36 -4.40 22.22
N VAL A 595 -14.99 -3.27 22.55
CA VAL A 595 -14.31 -2.02 22.92
C VAL A 595 -14.07 -1.94 24.44
N HIS A 596 -14.95 -2.52 25.25
CA HIS A 596 -14.94 -2.43 26.71
C HIS A 596 -13.63 -2.93 27.34
N GLU A 597 -13.09 -4.05 26.85
CA GLU A 597 -11.80 -4.56 27.33
C GLU A 597 -10.62 -3.61 27.06
N GLN A 598 -10.69 -2.79 26.01
CA GLN A 598 -9.60 -1.89 25.62
C GLN A 598 -9.68 -0.52 26.31
N TYR A 599 -10.88 -0.07 26.68
CA TYR A 599 -11.14 1.28 27.20
C TYR A 599 -11.87 1.29 28.53
N ARG A 600 -11.61 0.29 29.39
CA ARG A 600 -12.20 0.22 30.72
C ARG A 600 -11.94 1.46 31.58
N HIS A 601 -10.87 2.21 31.31
CA HIS A 601 -10.51 3.42 32.05
C HIS A 601 -10.99 4.73 31.39
N ASP A 602 -11.64 4.67 30.22
CA ASP A 602 -12.17 5.87 29.58
C ASP A 602 -13.59 6.18 30.07
N ARG A 603 -13.71 7.30 30.79
CA ARG A 603 -14.99 7.80 31.32
C ARG A 603 -16.02 8.07 30.23
N GLY A 604 -15.59 8.57 29.07
CA GLY A 604 -16.50 8.87 27.97
C GLY A 604 -17.18 7.61 27.43
N PHE A 605 -16.39 6.54 27.26
CA PHE A 605 -16.89 5.23 26.84
C PHE A 605 -17.86 4.63 27.87
N LEU A 606 -17.46 4.61 29.15
CA LEU A 606 -18.28 4.03 30.22
C LEU A 606 -19.64 4.75 30.36
N ARG A 607 -19.69 6.08 30.21
CA ARG A 607 -20.96 6.82 30.23
C ARG A 607 -21.89 6.38 29.10
N ALA A 608 -21.37 6.24 27.89
CA ALA A 608 -22.18 5.77 26.76
C ALA A 608 -22.62 4.31 26.91
N HIS A 609 -21.81 3.46 27.54
CA HIS A 609 -22.18 2.09 27.87
C HIS A 609 -23.30 2.04 28.91
N ALA A 610 -23.19 2.81 30.00
CA ALA A 610 -24.23 2.92 31.02
C ALA A 610 -25.55 3.45 30.44
N GLN A 611 -25.47 4.49 29.60
CA GLN A 611 -26.64 5.03 28.90
C GLN A 611 -27.30 3.99 27.98
N PHE A 612 -26.52 3.18 27.26
CA PHE A 612 -27.06 2.10 26.44
C PHE A 612 -27.79 1.04 27.29
N LEU A 613 -27.22 0.65 28.43
CA LEU A 613 -27.87 -0.30 29.35
C LEU A 613 -29.17 0.26 29.92
N GLU A 614 -29.16 1.53 30.34
CA GLU A 614 -30.31 2.19 30.95
C GLU A 614 -31.46 2.44 29.95
N GLU A 615 -31.16 3.01 28.78
CA GLU A 615 -32.19 3.52 27.87
C GLU A 615 -32.59 2.52 26.77
N VAL A 616 -31.73 1.54 26.45
CA VAL A 616 -32.00 0.55 25.40
C VAL A 616 -32.29 -0.84 25.96
N LYS A 617 -31.46 -1.33 26.90
CA LYS A 617 -31.70 -2.62 27.56
C LYS A 617 -32.62 -2.53 28.77
N PHE A 618 -32.90 -1.33 29.26
CA PHE A 618 -33.68 -1.07 30.46
C PHE A 618 -33.11 -1.74 31.73
N ASP A 619 -31.80 -1.98 31.76
CA ASP A 619 -31.08 -2.56 32.89
C ASP A 619 -30.45 -1.44 33.74
N LYS A 620 -31.28 -0.89 34.63
CA LYS A 620 -30.88 0.23 35.50
C LYS A 620 -29.86 -0.17 36.57
N GLU A 621 -29.87 -1.43 37.01
CA GLU A 621 -28.96 -1.90 38.05
C GLU A 621 -27.53 -1.93 37.51
N SER A 622 -27.31 -2.61 36.39
CA SER A 622 -25.99 -2.65 35.73
C SER A 622 -25.52 -1.26 35.28
N ALA A 623 -26.43 -0.39 34.82
CA ALA A 623 -26.08 0.99 34.46
C ALA A 623 -25.57 1.79 35.69
N ASN A 624 -26.24 1.67 36.83
CA ASN A 624 -25.86 2.33 38.08
C ASN A 624 -24.50 1.84 38.61
N GLU A 625 -24.19 0.55 38.47
CA GLU A 625 -22.86 0.02 38.80
C GLU A 625 -21.76 0.69 37.98
N ILE A 626 -21.98 0.84 36.67
CA ILE A 626 -21.03 1.50 35.79
C ILE A 626 -20.93 3.00 36.11
N TYR A 627 -22.04 3.68 36.39
CA TYR A 627 -21.99 5.09 36.83
C TYR A 627 -21.22 5.26 38.15
N SER A 628 -21.33 4.30 39.06
CA SER A 628 -20.52 4.25 40.29
C SER A 628 -19.03 4.04 39.99
N GLU A 629 -18.68 3.13 39.07
CA GLU A 629 -17.29 2.92 38.60
C GLU A 629 -16.73 4.18 37.92
N ILE A 630 -17.56 4.95 37.20
CA ILE A 630 -17.15 6.24 36.63
C ILE A 630 -16.90 7.26 37.73
N GLY A 631 -17.77 7.32 38.74
CA GLY A 631 -17.63 8.21 39.89
C GLY A 631 -16.30 8.01 40.62
N SER A 632 -15.95 6.75 40.91
CA SER A 632 -14.67 6.42 41.56
C SER A 632 -13.46 6.78 40.71
N LEU A 633 -13.51 6.55 39.40
CA LEU A 633 -12.45 6.98 38.47
C LEU A 633 -12.26 8.50 38.42
N GLU A 634 -13.34 9.27 38.59
CA GLU A 634 -13.27 10.73 38.65
C GLU A 634 -12.62 11.22 39.94
N GLU A 635 -13.02 10.65 41.08
CA GLU A 635 -12.43 10.94 42.39
C GLU A 635 -10.92 10.64 42.41
N ASP A 636 -10.51 9.46 41.95
CA ASP A 636 -9.09 9.06 41.83
C ASP A 636 -8.27 10.02 40.97
N SER A 637 -8.86 10.48 39.85
CA SER A 637 -8.19 11.42 38.94
C SER A 637 -8.02 12.82 39.56
N ASN A 638 -9.01 13.25 40.35
CA ASN A 638 -9.02 14.54 41.02
C ASN A 638 -8.04 14.54 42.21
N GLU A 639 -7.95 13.43 42.94
CA GLU A 639 -6.92 13.26 43.98
C GLU A 639 -5.51 13.32 43.41
N ARG A 640 -5.23 12.63 42.30
CA ARG A 640 -3.92 12.70 41.64
C ARG A 640 -3.57 14.12 41.20
N LYS A 641 -4.54 14.86 40.63
CA LYS A 641 -4.34 16.28 40.27
C LYS A 641 -4.07 17.16 41.48
N ARG A 642 -4.79 16.96 42.59
CA ARG A 642 -4.56 17.69 43.86
C ARG A 642 -3.16 17.41 44.41
N ARG A 643 -2.73 16.14 44.42
CA ARG A 643 -1.37 15.74 44.88
C ARG A 643 -0.25 16.33 44.00
N MET A 644 -0.45 16.44 42.69
CA MET A 644 0.54 17.08 41.79
C MET A 644 0.55 18.61 41.90
N SER A 645 -0.60 19.24 42.11
CA SER A 645 -0.70 20.70 42.30
C SER A 645 -0.06 21.17 43.62
N MET A 646 -0.06 20.35 44.67
CA MET A 646 0.55 20.73 45.95
C MET A 646 2.09 20.65 45.93
N LYS A 647 2.69 19.79 45.10
CA LYS A 647 4.16 19.69 44.99
C LYS A 647 4.79 20.82 44.17
N SER A 648 4.02 21.52 43.32
CA SER A 648 4.55 22.57 42.44
C SER A 648 4.66 23.96 43.10
N LYS A 649 4.10 24.18 44.30
CA LYS A 649 4.07 25.51 44.94
C LYS A 649 5.18 25.76 45.97
N LYS A 650 6.06 24.79 46.26
CA LYS A 650 7.06 24.91 47.34
C LYS A 650 8.39 25.60 46.96
N ASN A 651 8.56 26.07 45.73
CA ASN A 651 9.80 26.73 45.25
C ASN A 651 9.58 28.14 44.65
N GLN A 652 8.63 28.92 45.17
CA GLN A 652 8.52 30.33 44.80
C GLN A 652 9.16 31.19 45.89
N VAL A 653 10.43 31.55 45.69
CA VAL A 653 11.16 32.53 46.51
C VAL A 653 10.46 33.88 46.36
N GLN A 654 9.85 34.35 47.45
CA GLN A 654 9.23 35.65 47.57
C GLN A 654 10.33 36.69 47.81
N ALA A 655 10.54 37.62 46.87
CA ALA A 655 11.45 38.73 47.04
C ALA A 655 10.85 39.72 48.06
N LEU A 656 11.61 40.00 49.11
CA LEU A 656 11.37 41.03 50.12
C LEU A 656 11.37 42.41 49.43
N GLY A 657 10.35 43.22 49.69
CA GLY A 657 10.31 44.62 49.28
C GLY A 657 10.99 45.51 50.31
N ASP A 658 11.69 46.54 49.82
CA ASP A 658 12.08 47.73 50.57
C ASP A 658 11.33 48.94 50.01
N ASP A 659 10.78 49.73 50.93
CA ASP A 659 10.15 51.03 50.73
C ASP A 659 11.19 52.08 50.26
N ASP A 660 10.85 52.92 49.28
CA ASP A 660 10.51 54.34 49.52
C ASP A 660 10.40 55.18 48.22
N SER A 661 9.55 56.21 48.29
CA SER A 661 9.46 57.43 47.45
C SER A 661 8.69 57.41 46.10
N LEU A 662 7.42 57.86 46.21
CA LEU A 662 6.79 59.01 45.54
C LEU A 662 7.10 59.39 44.06
N VAL A 663 5.99 59.67 43.36
CA VAL A 663 5.74 60.60 42.23
C VAL A 663 5.50 59.99 40.83
N ASN A 664 4.21 59.95 40.49
CA ASN A 664 3.53 60.19 39.20
C ASN A 664 4.10 59.63 37.88
N GLY A 665 3.25 58.83 37.20
CA GLY A 665 2.90 59.10 35.80
C GLY A 665 3.10 57.98 34.77
N SER A 666 1.97 57.45 34.28
CA SER A 666 1.71 57.12 32.86
C SER A 666 2.58 56.07 32.14
N PHE A 667 2.09 54.83 32.18
CA PHE A 667 2.00 53.84 31.09
C PHE A 667 2.55 54.20 29.69
N LYS A 668 3.57 53.46 29.22
CA LYS A 668 3.58 52.79 27.90
C LYS A 668 4.79 51.85 27.72
N GLU A 669 4.47 50.69 27.15
CA GLU A 669 5.35 49.56 26.83
C GLU A 669 6.51 49.92 25.89
N SER A 670 7.71 49.44 26.21
CA SER A 670 8.71 49.07 25.21
C SER A 670 9.70 48.02 25.76
N SER A 671 9.75 46.88 25.06
CA SER A 671 10.94 46.16 24.59
C SER A 671 12.16 45.93 25.53
N ARG A 672 12.54 44.67 25.74
CA ARG A 672 13.73 44.02 25.10
C ARG A 672 14.18 42.75 25.83
N SER A 673 14.44 41.72 25.00
CA SER A 673 15.51 40.71 25.05
C SER A 673 15.81 39.96 26.36
N PHE A 674 15.48 38.67 26.35
CA PHE A 674 16.12 37.66 27.21
C PHE A 674 17.29 36.99 26.48
N PRO A 675 18.47 36.86 27.11
CA PRO A 675 19.58 36.14 26.53
C PRO A 675 19.54 34.64 26.83
N GLU A 676 20.04 33.94 25.83
CA GLU A 676 20.31 32.52 25.71
C GLU A 676 21.43 32.07 26.67
N SER A 677 21.23 30.96 27.40
CA SER A 677 22.36 30.25 28.02
C SER A 677 22.21 28.73 27.94
N LYS A 678 23.16 28.17 27.17
CA LYS A 678 23.48 26.77 26.92
C LYS A 678 23.65 25.96 28.22
N PHE A 679 23.00 24.80 28.32
CA PHE A 679 23.37 23.79 29.31
C PHE A 679 24.08 22.61 28.64
N LYS A 680 25.41 22.61 28.78
CA LYS A 680 26.29 21.51 28.45
C LYS A 680 26.30 20.48 29.58
N ARG A 681 26.42 19.23 29.16
CA ARG A 681 26.63 17.99 29.91
C ARG A 681 28.02 17.98 30.53
N SER A 682 28.14 17.73 31.84
CA SER A 682 29.35 17.17 32.46
C SER A 682 29.07 16.64 33.88
N THR A 683 29.36 15.35 34.03
CA THR A 683 29.76 14.63 35.24
C THR A 683 30.76 15.39 36.11
N VAL A 684 30.72 15.22 37.45
CA VAL A 684 31.88 14.99 38.35
C VAL A 684 31.39 14.71 39.79
N TYR A 685 32.03 13.71 40.40
CA TYR A 685 32.00 13.30 41.81
C TYR A 685 33.00 14.15 42.64
N SER A 686 32.65 14.52 43.88
CA SER A 686 33.54 14.65 45.08
C SER A 686 32.82 15.52 46.14
N VAL A 687 32.45 15.01 47.33
CA VAL A 687 33.28 14.71 48.52
C VAL A 687 33.62 15.97 49.35
N THR A 688 33.10 15.97 50.58
CA THR A 688 33.49 16.65 51.84
C THR A 688 33.69 18.17 51.86
N ASP A 689 32.96 18.87 52.75
CA ASP A 689 33.59 19.32 54.01
C ASP A 689 32.56 19.80 55.05
N GLU A 690 32.86 19.44 56.29
CA GLU A 690 32.17 19.77 57.52
C GLU A 690 32.43 21.21 57.97
N SER A 691 31.51 21.75 58.78
CA SER A 691 31.76 22.31 60.12
C SER A 691 31.10 23.66 60.43
N ASN A 692 30.64 23.70 61.69
CA ASN A 692 30.19 24.82 62.52
C ASN A 692 28.67 25.02 62.59
N LYS A 693 28.00 24.42 63.60
CA LYS A 693 27.89 24.85 65.02
C LYS A 693 27.12 26.17 65.14
N VAL A 694 26.14 26.39 66.02
CA VAL A 694 25.62 25.66 67.20
C VAL A 694 24.34 26.39 67.64
N ALA A 695 23.39 25.62 68.19
CA ALA A 695 22.35 25.96 69.17
C ALA A 695 21.48 27.24 69.02
N ASN A 696 20.16 27.03 68.89
CA ASN A 696 19.25 27.20 70.03
C ASN A 696 17.89 26.53 69.74
N GLU A 697 17.81 25.31 70.27
CA GLU A 697 16.70 24.68 70.99
C GLU A 697 15.58 25.62 71.48
N ILE A 698 14.30 25.34 71.16
CA ILE A 698 13.28 24.79 72.08
C ILE A 698 11.85 24.91 71.49
N GLU A 699 11.29 23.72 71.26
CA GLU A 699 9.92 23.25 71.57
C GLU A 699 8.70 24.09 71.19
N ALA A 700 7.88 23.57 70.26
CA ALA A 700 6.71 22.73 70.61
C ALA A 700 5.79 22.58 69.39
N ASP A 701 5.91 21.48 68.66
CA ASP A 701 4.81 20.50 68.60
C ASP A 701 5.24 19.28 67.77
N ARG A 702 5.57 18.23 68.52
CA ARG A 702 5.57 16.85 68.04
C ARG A 702 4.13 16.36 68.07
N LEU A 703 3.79 15.55 67.06
CA LEU A 703 2.73 14.52 66.97
C LEU A 703 1.75 14.80 65.83
N CYS A 704 2.10 14.29 64.64
CA CYS A 704 1.19 13.50 63.79
C CYS A 704 1.98 12.83 62.65
N ASP A 705 2.14 11.51 62.81
CA ASP A 705 2.29 10.47 61.79
C ASP A 705 3.41 10.56 60.74
N ASP A 706 4.54 10.05 61.20
CA ASP A 706 5.52 9.30 60.44
C ASP A 706 4.88 8.00 59.88
N MET A 707 4.19 8.12 58.74
CA MET A 707 3.76 7.01 57.89
C MET A 707 4.21 7.29 56.45
N ASP A 708 5.51 7.55 56.26
CA ASP A 708 6.12 7.50 54.94
C ASP A 708 6.23 6.04 54.54
N GLY A 709 5.17 5.55 53.88
CA GLY A 709 5.01 4.14 53.54
C GLY A 709 6.20 3.59 52.77
N VAL A 710 6.45 2.30 52.99
CA VAL A 710 7.46 1.43 52.35
C VAL A 710 7.49 1.54 50.80
N GLU A 711 6.50 2.18 50.19
CA GLU A 711 6.40 2.48 48.75
C GLU A 711 7.43 3.51 48.23
N ASN A 712 8.01 4.34 49.09
CA ASN A 712 9.02 5.33 48.70
C ASN A 712 10.46 4.79 48.73
N ASP A 713 10.68 3.53 49.13
CA ASP A 713 12.01 2.92 49.08
C ASP A 713 12.44 2.75 47.61
N PRO A 714 13.51 3.43 47.15
CA PRO A 714 14.00 3.33 45.77
C PRO A 714 14.36 1.89 45.39
N TYR A 715 14.64 1.03 46.37
CA TYR A 715 14.92 -0.39 46.14
C TYR A 715 13.66 -1.16 45.72
N ILE A 716 12.53 -0.92 46.38
CA ILE A 716 11.24 -1.57 46.09
C ILE A 716 10.68 -1.07 44.75
N LYS A 717 10.83 0.22 44.44
CA LYS A 717 10.43 0.76 43.13
C LYS A 717 11.25 0.17 41.99
N LYS A 718 12.55 -0.06 42.21
CA LYS A 718 13.43 -0.75 41.25
C LYS A 718 13.03 -2.22 41.12
N GLN A 719 12.72 -2.90 42.22
CA GLN A 719 12.25 -4.29 42.23
C GLN A 719 10.89 -4.46 41.56
N MET A 720 9.93 -3.56 41.78
CA MET A 720 8.65 -3.53 41.06
C MET A 720 8.85 -3.24 39.57
N THR A 721 9.81 -2.39 39.20
CA THR A 721 10.12 -2.15 37.79
C THR A 721 10.71 -3.41 37.15
N TYR A 722 11.60 -4.13 37.83
CA TYR A 722 12.14 -5.40 37.37
C TYR A 722 11.09 -6.52 37.34
N GLN A 723 10.23 -6.63 38.35
CA GLN A 723 9.14 -7.60 38.37
C GLN A 723 8.09 -7.29 37.31
N SER A 724 7.74 -6.03 37.09
CA SER A 724 6.86 -5.60 35.98
C SER A 724 7.50 -5.89 34.61
N SER A 725 8.82 -5.76 34.50
CA SER A 725 9.57 -6.13 33.28
C SER A 725 9.65 -7.64 33.05
N LEU A 726 9.74 -8.43 34.11
CA LEU A 726 9.75 -9.91 34.06
C LEU A 726 8.36 -10.50 33.89
N TRP A 727 7.31 -9.83 34.38
CA TRP A 727 5.90 -10.21 34.23
C TRP A 727 5.29 -9.69 32.92
N ALA A 728 6.02 -8.84 32.19
CA ALA A 728 5.71 -8.53 30.80
C ALA A 728 5.91 -9.81 29.96
N LYS A 729 4.86 -10.63 29.93
CA LYS A 729 4.75 -11.83 29.10
C LYS A 729 5.25 -11.46 27.69
N PRO A 730 6.28 -12.13 27.13
CA PRO A 730 6.84 -11.77 25.84
C PRO A 730 5.72 -11.75 24.81
N ARG A 731 5.36 -10.54 24.39
CA ARG A 731 4.13 -10.25 23.65
C ARG A 731 4.37 -10.53 22.18
N SER A 732 4.55 -11.79 21.81
CA SER A 732 4.56 -12.14 20.40
C SER A 732 4.17 -13.59 20.14
N ASP A 733 2.92 -13.92 20.42
CA ASP A 733 2.23 -14.99 19.67
C ASP A 733 2.43 -14.79 18.15
N ILE A 734 2.60 -13.54 17.71
CA ILE A 734 3.01 -13.17 16.34
C ILE A 734 4.38 -13.73 15.97
N PHE A 735 5.40 -13.64 16.83
CA PHE A 735 6.72 -14.20 16.55
C PHE A 735 6.62 -15.72 16.45
N LEU A 736 5.82 -16.35 17.33
CA LEU A 736 5.62 -17.79 17.32
C LEU A 736 4.84 -18.26 16.08
N ILE A 737 3.81 -17.52 15.66
CA ILE A 737 3.06 -17.76 14.41
C ILE A 737 3.96 -17.51 13.18
N VAL A 738 4.76 -16.44 13.16
CA VAL A 738 5.70 -16.15 12.07
C VAL A 738 6.79 -17.20 12.01
N LEU A 739 7.33 -17.65 13.14
CA LEU A 739 8.29 -18.73 13.24
C LEU A 739 7.67 -20.06 12.76
N PHE A 740 6.41 -20.31 13.12
CA PHE A 740 5.67 -21.50 12.67
C PHE A 740 5.42 -21.48 11.16
N ILE A 741 4.96 -20.35 10.61
CA ILE A 741 4.78 -20.18 9.15
C ILE A 741 6.13 -20.29 8.44
N TYR A 742 7.19 -19.67 8.96
CA TYR A 742 8.54 -19.77 8.43
C TYR A 742 9.07 -21.21 8.47
N GLY A 743 8.80 -21.94 9.56
CA GLY A 743 9.14 -23.36 9.70
C GLY A 743 8.38 -24.22 8.70
N LEU A 744 7.08 -23.98 8.53
CA LEU A 744 6.24 -24.70 7.57
C LEU A 744 6.67 -24.40 6.12
N LEU A 745 6.99 -23.15 5.81
CA LEU A 745 7.50 -22.76 4.49
C LEU A 745 8.90 -23.34 4.22
N SER A 746 9.78 -23.34 5.23
CA SER A 746 11.11 -23.96 5.13
C SER A 746 11.01 -25.47 4.94
N LEU A 747 10.08 -26.14 5.64
CA LEU A 747 9.79 -27.55 5.46
C LEU A 747 9.26 -27.84 4.05
N LEU A 748 8.37 -27.00 3.53
CA LEU A 748 7.80 -27.15 2.19
C LEU A 748 8.87 -26.96 1.11
N ILE A 749 9.75 -25.96 1.27
CA ILE A 749 10.92 -25.76 0.39
C ILE A 749 11.85 -26.97 0.47
N LEU A 750 12.09 -27.51 1.67
CA LEU A 750 12.96 -28.69 1.85
C LEU A 750 12.35 -29.92 1.17
N ILE A 751 11.06 -30.17 1.34
CA ILE A 751 10.33 -31.27 0.67
C ILE A 751 10.40 -31.11 -0.86
N VAL A 752 10.15 -29.91 -1.39
CA VAL A 752 10.22 -29.65 -2.83
C VAL A 752 11.67 -29.81 -3.34
N SER A 753 12.66 -29.32 -2.61
CA SER A 753 14.08 -29.47 -2.96
C SER A 753 14.52 -30.92 -2.94
N MET A 754 14.01 -31.71 -1.98
CA MET A 754 14.29 -33.15 -1.88
C MET A 754 13.60 -33.92 -3.01
N ALA A 755 12.34 -33.60 -3.33
CA ALA A 755 11.63 -34.19 -4.46
C ALA A 755 12.33 -33.86 -5.80
N LEU A 756 12.75 -32.61 -6.00
CA LEU A 756 13.53 -32.21 -7.17
C LEU A 756 14.89 -32.90 -7.20
N SER A 757 15.58 -33.02 -6.06
CA SER A 757 16.87 -33.70 -5.99
C SER A 757 16.75 -35.19 -6.28
N VAL A 758 15.68 -35.85 -5.84
CA VAL A 758 15.40 -37.26 -6.15
C VAL A 758 15.07 -37.39 -7.63
N TYR A 759 14.25 -36.50 -8.18
CA TYR A 759 13.91 -36.48 -9.61
C TYR A 759 15.16 -36.27 -10.48
N PHE A 760 15.98 -35.26 -10.19
CA PHE A 760 17.24 -35.02 -10.90
C PHE A 760 18.23 -36.16 -10.72
N SER A 761 18.28 -36.79 -9.54
CA SER A 761 19.12 -37.97 -9.32
C SER A 761 18.68 -39.12 -10.22
N GLN A 762 17.38 -39.38 -10.33
CA GLN A 762 16.84 -40.41 -11.21
C GLN A 762 17.09 -40.12 -12.70
N ASP A 763 16.92 -38.86 -13.11
CA ASP A 763 17.15 -38.41 -14.49
C ASP A 763 18.64 -38.56 -14.88
N VAL A 764 19.55 -38.06 -14.03
CA VAL A 764 21.00 -38.19 -14.22
C VAL A 764 21.45 -39.65 -14.15
N LEU A 765 20.91 -40.47 -13.24
CA LEU A 765 21.21 -41.91 -13.18
C LEU A 765 20.68 -42.66 -14.41
N GLY A 766 19.59 -42.19 -15.03
CA GLY A 766 19.09 -42.68 -16.31
C GLY A 766 20.11 -42.46 -17.43
N ASP A 767 20.64 -41.25 -17.53
CA ASP A 767 21.67 -40.90 -18.52
C ASP A 767 23.01 -41.60 -18.29
N VAL A 768 23.41 -41.83 -17.03
CA VAL A 768 24.65 -42.57 -16.72
C VAL A 768 24.57 -44.01 -17.22
N ARG A 769 23.42 -44.67 -17.14
CA ARG A 769 23.25 -46.02 -17.72
C ARG A 769 23.33 -46.00 -19.25
N PHE A 770 22.77 -44.97 -19.88
CA PHE A 770 22.86 -44.80 -21.33
C PHE A 770 24.29 -44.50 -21.79
N ILE A 771 25.02 -43.65 -21.07
CA ILE A 771 26.45 -43.36 -21.33
C ILE A 771 27.28 -44.63 -21.08
N GLN A 772 27.02 -45.38 -20.01
CA GLN A 772 27.71 -46.64 -19.74
C GLN A 772 27.47 -47.66 -20.86
N GLN A 773 26.23 -47.83 -21.31
CA GLN A 773 25.87 -48.71 -22.44
C GLN A 773 26.42 -48.20 -23.78
N SER A 774 26.59 -46.89 -23.95
CA SER A 774 27.17 -46.29 -25.16
C SER A 774 28.71 -46.38 -25.17
N CYS A 775 29.35 -46.35 -24.01
CA CYS A 775 30.80 -46.47 -23.86
C CYS A 775 31.29 -47.93 -23.78
N GLU A 776 30.44 -48.86 -23.34
CA GLU A 776 30.72 -50.31 -23.29
C GLU A 776 31.18 -50.91 -24.65
N PRO A 777 30.54 -50.60 -25.81
CA PRO A 777 31.04 -51.06 -27.10
C PRO A 777 32.37 -50.40 -27.51
N THR A 778 32.71 -49.23 -26.96
CA THR A 778 33.99 -48.57 -27.26
C THR A 778 35.14 -49.31 -26.56
N VAL A 779 34.91 -49.76 -25.32
CA VAL A 779 35.87 -50.57 -24.56
C VAL A 779 36.04 -51.97 -25.18
N SER A 780 34.95 -52.58 -25.66
CA SER A 780 35.03 -53.88 -26.36
C SER A 780 35.78 -53.77 -27.69
N THR A 781 35.56 -52.70 -28.46
CA THR A 781 36.28 -52.46 -29.73
C THR A 781 37.77 -52.23 -29.47
N TYR A 782 38.13 -51.51 -28.40
CA TYR A 782 39.54 -51.32 -28.00
C TYR A 782 40.19 -52.62 -27.53
N ALA A 783 39.48 -53.48 -26.80
CA ALA A 783 39.96 -54.79 -26.38
C ALA A 783 40.23 -55.73 -27.58
N ILE A 784 39.34 -55.72 -28.57
CA ILE A 784 39.52 -56.48 -29.82
C ILE A 784 40.74 -55.95 -30.58
N LEU A 785 40.87 -54.63 -30.74
CA LEU A 785 42.01 -54.03 -31.45
C LEU A 785 43.35 -54.33 -30.76
N ARG A 786 43.36 -54.35 -29.42
CA ARG A 786 44.52 -54.75 -28.61
C ARG A 786 44.87 -56.22 -28.83
N ASN A 787 43.89 -57.12 -28.87
CA ASN A 787 44.13 -58.53 -29.16
C ASN A 787 44.67 -58.76 -30.57
N VAL A 788 44.14 -58.04 -31.57
CA VAL A 788 44.66 -58.10 -32.94
C VAL A 788 46.11 -57.60 -33.01
N ARG A 789 46.43 -56.48 -32.34
CA ARG A 789 47.82 -55.98 -32.27
C ARG A 789 48.76 -56.94 -31.57
N ASN A 790 48.33 -57.54 -30.47
CA ASN A 790 49.12 -58.55 -29.76
C ASN A 790 49.36 -59.78 -30.65
N GLN A 791 48.35 -60.21 -31.41
CA GLN A 791 48.46 -61.34 -32.33
C GLN A 791 49.37 -61.01 -33.53
N GLN A 792 49.34 -59.78 -34.03
CA GLN A 792 50.25 -59.29 -35.06
C GLN A 792 51.70 -59.27 -34.58
N ALA A 793 51.95 -58.68 -33.40
CA ALA A 793 53.28 -58.65 -32.80
C ALA A 793 53.81 -60.07 -32.53
N PHE A 794 52.94 -60.97 -32.09
CA PHE A 794 53.27 -62.38 -31.89
C PHE A 794 53.65 -63.09 -33.19
N ASN A 795 52.87 -62.89 -34.26
CA ASN A 795 53.18 -63.44 -35.58
C ASN A 795 54.48 -62.88 -36.16
N GLU A 796 54.81 -61.63 -35.86
CA GLU A 796 56.05 -60.97 -36.29
C GLU A 796 57.27 -61.57 -35.57
N ILE A 797 57.18 -61.82 -34.26
CA ILE A 797 58.22 -62.53 -33.49
C ILE A 797 58.44 -63.96 -34.02
N ILE A 798 57.38 -64.67 -34.40
CA ILE A 798 57.49 -66.00 -35.02
C ILE A 798 58.19 -65.89 -36.39
N ARG A 799 57.85 -64.87 -37.18
CA ARG A 799 58.41 -64.67 -38.52
C ARG A 799 59.90 -64.30 -38.49
N GLU A 800 60.34 -63.58 -37.46
CA GLU A 800 61.75 -63.27 -37.23
C GLU A 800 62.58 -64.46 -36.70
N GLY A 801 61.94 -65.61 -36.42
CA GLY A 801 62.61 -66.85 -36.06
C GLY A 801 63.19 -66.87 -34.65
N VAL A 802 62.79 -65.92 -33.80
CA VAL A 802 63.31 -65.75 -32.43
C VAL A 802 62.78 -66.82 -31.48
N VAL A 803 61.60 -67.40 -31.77
CA VAL A 803 60.97 -68.43 -30.92
C VAL A 803 60.34 -69.51 -31.81
N THR A 804 60.59 -70.79 -31.51
CA THR A 804 59.97 -71.88 -32.27
C THR A 804 58.54 -72.16 -31.79
N PRO A 805 57.58 -72.51 -32.66
CA PRO A 805 56.17 -72.70 -32.28
C PRO A 805 55.94 -73.70 -31.14
N ASN A 806 56.86 -74.66 -30.98
CA ASN A 806 56.78 -75.72 -29.97
C ASN A 806 57.10 -75.21 -28.55
N GLU A 807 57.95 -74.18 -28.40
CA GLU A 807 58.27 -73.60 -27.09
C GLU A 807 57.07 -72.81 -26.53
N ILE A 808 56.30 -72.17 -27.40
CA ILE A 808 55.15 -71.34 -26.99
C ILE A 808 53.93 -72.19 -26.59
N ILE A 809 53.72 -73.33 -27.26
CA ILE A 809 52.66 -74.28 -26.87
C ILE A 809 52.98 -74.91 -25.49
N SER A 810 54.26 -75.03 -25.13
CA SER A 810 54.67 -75.54 -23.83
C SER A 810 54.42 -74.53 -22.70
N SER A 811 54.66 -73.23 -22.93
CA SER A 811 54.42 -72.17 -21.95
C SER A 811 52.94 -71.83 -21.77
N LEU A 812 52.12 -71.95 -22.82
CA LEU A 812 50.67 -71.75 -22.72
C LEU A 812 49.94 -72.91 -22.02
N LYS A 813 50.53 -74.12 -22.01
CA LYS A 813 50.01 -75.25 -21.25
C LYS A 813 50.30 -75.18 -19.75
N THR A 814 51.32 -74.44 -19.32
CA THR A 814 51.66 -74.30 -17.90
C THR A 814 50.78 -73.28 -17.17
N ASP A 815 50.15 -72.33 -17.87
CA ASP A 815 49.31 -71.29 -17.27
C ASP A 815 47.79 -71.57 -17.39
N GLY A 816 47.42 -72.78 -17.83
CA GLY A 816 46.03 -73.26 -17.85
C GLY A 816 45.63 -73.92 -16.54
N ASN A 817 45.54 -73.15 -15.45
CA ASN A 817 44.83 -73.48 -14.21
C ASN A 817 44.18 -72.24 -13.62
#